data_AF-A0AAD7N4V4-F1
#
_entry.id   AF-A0AAD7N4V4-F1
#
_cell.length_a   1.000
_cell.length_b   1.000
_cell.length_c   1.000
_cell.angle_alpha   90.00
_cell.angle_beta   90.00
_cell.angle_gamma   90.00
#
_symmetry.space_group_name_H-M   'P 1'
#
loop_
_entity.id
_entity.type
_entity.pdbx_description
1 polymer ?
#
loop_
_entity_poly.entity_id
_entity_poly.type
_entity_poly.pdbx_seq_one_letter_code
_entity_poly.pdbx_strand_id
1 'polypeptide(L)'
;MVRGQDRAIRQHEKADARHAEQISVLKDQIHGLKDQKAGYQKQIHALKARVKRIPVRIGTAIRWALRRAESSASPPTGVSETYRHKEGGIITDTTRDCLTDLMALDHIPASRVASAFKRVAACLGVTVEDDVDRRSARRIQKEGGLAAKLQFVEAAKKAEGITLSGDGTSHKNEQYETRNATVITKEGDRLHFFLGIKMAVNHTSEAQLDGLVEVVEELYQLLNDSGMATDADVREFWNLVTGFHSDHAEDQKKLFRLLKALKEKMEREVRGERVLKSMGYTEVFNLAFKCGQQAVEKAGGPAKWDAMSHADQSRIYAESRAQLVRDIGQADFDALSQEEKDDVDLFLWAGCAMHKDMNAFKGAAAGMEAFWEQNELAGPVKQPNRDNDATISLNPESAAAKRAREQTKGGAVKLASNCGICFRHKDRKRGQQDTLRFHFDTQYGFILCFPDTNNTRFQSHMEACAVLITYRDFFIEFLDYVRNNKQSRKLNHLEANIYKALHCNFTLHEVCAVTMYYVAVSVPYMRRIRSSKHSPSNALDLGPLHTELIAFIDKLIDDPSLIIGANVSHLTGSLDGLPWSHPAAVLAVQQQLSSLPHLRGLMVAMLRAGREAWVRFSSEYEEGGDIARATALQRLRAWMEKTNDLCESDFGIFRQASRKNPNLSIVVHNSREMYARNGTSTYIRQCSPAMRRFLRRMARQQDKSGANIRERREIVKTRKAAANKRAEKADNLAKKKQQRKEKQARVVPILTITESVHFAGLALRTEGYMTLEKINQQLQWLYEHGATCVPKAVGKRGKGRSERLELWLKGVREYVESGAIRGPEVDSPENIDENEPEDGTAAIVEALGDDEDEGDDELYDSEEEWYEGDS
;
A
#
# COMPACT_ATOMS: atom_id res chain seq x y z
N MET A 1 64.68 -39.31 67.20
CA MET A 1 63.67 -39.70 66.19
C MET A 1 63.14 -38.53 65.35
N VAL A 2 63.02 -37.30 65.87
CA VAL A 2 62.40 -36.16 65.15
C VAL A 2 63.23 -35.58 63.98
N ARG A 3 64.58 -35.62 64.01
CA ARG A 3 65.43 -35.08 62.90
C ARG A 3 65.47 -35.96 61.64
N GLY A 4 65.06 -37.24 61.73
CA GLY A 4 65.07 -38.17 60.58
C GLY A 4 63.82 -38.04 59.71
N GLN A 5 62.66 -37.77 60.33
CA GLN A 5 61.39 -37.60 59.63
C GLN A 5 61.35 -36.30 58.82
N ASP A 6 61.93 -35.22 59.34
CA ASP A 6 61.99 -33.91 58.65
C ASP A 6 62.84 -33.95 57.37
N ARG A 7 63.85 -34.83 57.32
CA ARG A 7 64.69 -35.03 56.13
C ARG A 7 63.98 -35.85 55.06
N ALA A 8 63.18 -36.83 55.46
CA ALA A 8 62.35 -37.63 54.57
C ALA A 8 61.21 -36.80 53.96
N ILE A 9 60.55 -35.94 54.75
CA ILE A 9 59.49 -35.03 54.26
C ILE A 9 60.07 -34.04 53.25
N ARG A 10 61.20 -33.40 53.52
CA ARG A 10 61.87 -32.51 52.54
C ARG A 10 62.35 -33.23 51.28
N GLN A 11 62.69 -34.52 51.37
CA GLN A 11 63.02 -35.32 50.19
C GLN A 11 61.77 -35.66 49.36
N HIS A 12 60.64 -35.97 50.02
CA HIS A 12 59.36 -36.17 49.35
C HIS A 12 58.84 -34.89 48.71
N GLU A 13 58.90 -33.74 49.39
CA GLU A 13 58.49 -32.44 48.81
C GLU A 13 59.36 -32.06 47.61
N LYS A 14 60.67 -32.35 47.64
CA LYS A 14 61.55 -32.16 46.48
C LYS A 14 61.25 -33.14 45.34
N ALA A 15 60.85 -34.37 45.65
CA ALA A 15 60.45 -35.35 44.65
C ALA A 15 59.11 -34.96 44.01
N ASP A 16 58.15 -34.48 44.81
CA ASP A 16 56.84 -34.03 44.34
C ASP A 16 56.94 -32.74 43.52
N ALA A 17 57.82 -31.81 43.90
CA ALA A 17 58.12 -30.64 43.08
C ALA A 17 58.72 -31.03 41.71
N ARG A 18 59.63 -32.02 41.69
CA ARG A 18 60.19 -32.55 40.43
C ARG A 18 59.16 -33.29 39.59
N HIS A 19 58.26 -34.06 40.22
CA HIS A 19 57.18 -34.73 39.52
C HIS A 19 56.16 -33.72 38.96
N ALA A 20 55.84 -32.65 39.70
CA ALA A 20 54.96 -31.59 39.23
C ALA A 20 55.56 -30.85 38.02
N GLU A 21 56.87 -30.57 38.05
CA GLU A 21 57.60 -29.98 36.92
C GLU A 21 57.61 -30.92 35.71
N GLN A 22 57.88 -32.22 35.91
CA GLN A 22 57.79 -33.23 34.84
C GLN A 22 56.39 -33.35 34.25
N ILE A 23 55.34 -33.29 35.09
CA ILE A 23 53.94 -33.31 34.62
C ILE A 23 53.62 -32.06 33.82
N SER A 24 54.14 -30.89 34.20
CA SER A 24 53.97 -29.65 33.44
C SER A 24 54.61 -29.77 32.06
N VAL A 25 55.86 -30.24 32.00
CA VAL A 25 56.58 -30.45 30.73
C VAL A 25 55.86 -31.47 29.85
N LEU A 26 55.36 -32.56 30.42
CA LEU A 26 54.59 -33.55 29.67
C LEU A 26 53.25 -33.00 29.17
N LYS A 27 52.57 -32.13 29.92
CA LYS A 27 51.34 -31.46 29.48
C LYS A 27 51.60 -30.54 28.30
N ASP A 28 52.68 -29.77 28.35
CA ASP A 28 53.08 -28.87 27.25
C ASP A 28 53.47 -29.68 26.00
N GLN A 29 54.17 -30.81 26.16
CA GLN A 29 54.47 -31.73 25.07
C GLN A 29 53.19 -32.35 24.48
N ILE A 30 52.23 -32.75 25.31
CA ILE A 30 50.93 -33.27 24.85
C ILE A 30 50.16 -32.18 24.10
N HIS A 31 50.21 -30.93 24.55
CA HIS A 31 49.57 -29.81 23.86
C HIS A 31 50.21 -29.58 22.48
N GLY A 32 51.55 -29.52 22.42
CA GLY A 32 52.29 -29.40 21.16
C GLY A 32 52.01 -30.57 20.20
N LEU A 33 51.91 -31.80 20.71
CA LEU A 33 51.54 -32.97 19.89
C LEU A 33 50.09 -32.92 19.40
N LYS A 34 49.15 -32.37 20.19
CA LYS A 34 47.77 -32.16 19.75
C LYS A 34 47.69 -31.10 18.64
N ASP A 35 48.45 -30.03 18.75
CA ASP A 35 48.53 -28.99 17.72
C ASP A 35 49.17 -29.53 16.44
N GLN A 36 50.24 -30.32 16.56
CA GLN A 36 50.82 -31.03 15.42
C GLN A 36 49.84 -32.02 14.79
N LYS A 37 49.09 -32.78 15.59
CA LYS A 37 48.05 -33.68 15.10
C LYS A 37 46.95 -32.92 14.36
N ALA A 38 46.50 -31.77 14.87
CA ALA A 38 45.53 -30.92 14.19
C ALA A 38 46.11 -30.35 12.88
N GLY A 39 47.38 -29.97 12.87
CA GLY A 39 48.13 -29.57 11.67
C GLY A 39 48.18 -30.68 10.63
N TYR A 40 48.55 -31.90 11.03
CA TYR A 40 48.57 -33.06 10.15
C TYR A 40 47.17 -33.46 9.67
N GLN A 41 46.14 -33.33 10.49
CA GLN A 41 44.75 -33.57 10.07
C GLN A 41 44.30 -32.55 9.02
N LYS A 42 44.65 -31.27 9.17
CA LYS A 42 44.41 -30.24 8.15
C LYS A 42 45.18 -30.56 6.86
N GLN A 43 46.44 -30.97 6.95
CA GLN A 43 47.24 -31.37 5.79
C GLN A 43 46.69 -32.62 5.11
N ILE A 44 46.27 -33.64 5.85
CA ILE A 44 45.64 -34.85 5.33
C ILE A 44 44.30 -34.51 4.68
N HIS A 45 43.50 -33.64 5.27
CA HIS A 45 42.24 -33.18 4.65
C HIS A 45 42.52 -32.41 3.35
N ALA A 46 43.50 -31.51 3.35
CA ALA A 46 43.93 -30.79 2.15
C ALA A 46 44.46 -31.74 1.07
N LEU A 47 45.26 -32.74 1.43
CA LEU A 47 45.77 -33.78 0.53
C LEU A 47 44.65 -34.67 0.00
N LYS A 48 43.72 -35.13 0.84
CA LYS A 48 42.52 -35.88 0.42
C LYS A 48 41.65 -35.07 -0.51
N ALA A 49 41.45 -33.77 -0.24
CA ALA A 49 40.73 -32.87 -1.12
C ALA A 49 41.49 -32.61 -2.44
N ARG A 50 42.83 -32.64 -2.42
CA ARG A 50 43.68 -32.51 -3.60
C ARG A 50 43.61 -33.78 -4.45
N VAL A 51 43.68 -34.96 -3.83
CA VAL A 51 43.51 -36.28 -4.46
C VAL A 51 42.09 -36.45 -5.02
N LYS A 52 41.05 -36.07 -4.28
CA LYS A 52 39.65 -36.07 -4.77
C LYS A 52 39.46 -35.13 -5.97
N ARG A 53 40.27 -34.08 -6.07
CA ARG A 53 40.32 -33.16 -7.22
C ARG A 53 41.17 -33.67 -8.38
N ILE A 54 41.97 -34.72 -8.22
CA ILE A 54 42.80 -35.29 -9.30
C ILE A 54 41.93 -35.84 -10.43
N PRO A 55 40.88 -36.66 -10.21
CA PRO A 55 40.01 -37.13 -11.30
C PRO A 55 39.34 -35.98 -12.05
N VAL A 56 38.91 -34.93 -11.35
CA VAL A 56 38.33 -33.73 -11.95
C VAL A 56 39.39 -32.94 -12.72
N ARG A 57 40.60 -32.79 -12.19
CA ARG A 57 41.71 -32.11 -12.88
C ARG A 57 42.24 -32.89 -14.06
N ILE A 58 42.30 -34.21 -13.99
CA ILE A 58 42.62 -35.09 -15.12
C ILE A 58 41.50 -35.00 -16.14
N GLY A 59 40.23 -35.04 -15.74
CA GLY A 59 39.09 -34.83 -16.64
C GLY A 59 39.09 -33.44 -17.29
N THR A 60 39.54 -32.41 -16.56
CA THR A 60 39.69 -31.05 -17.11
C THR A 60 40.93 -30.92 -17.98
N ALA A 61 42.05 -31.54 -17.63
CA ALA A 61 43.27 -31.55 -18.43
C ALA A 61 43.12 -32.41 -19.69
N ILE A 62 42.39 -33.52 -19.63
CA ILE A 62 41.96 -34.32 -20.79
C ILE A 62 41.01 -33.50 -21.64
N ARG A 63 40.01 -32.81 -21.07
CA ARG A 63 39.16 -31.87 -21.85
C ARG A 63 39.95 -30.72 -22.45
N TRP A 64 40.98 -30.22 -21.77
CA TRP A 64 41.83 -29.13 -22.26
C TRP A 64 42.81 -29.63 -23.32
N ALA A 65 43.34 -30.84 -23.19
CA ALA A 65 44.19 -31.49 -24.18
C ALA A 65 43.39 -31.97 -25.40
N LEU A 66 42.15 -32.45 -25.21
CA LEU A 66 41.18 -32.71 -26.28
C LEU A 66 40.83 -31.41 -26.99
N ARG A 67 40.45 -30.34 -26.27
CA ARG A 67 40.22 -29.02 -26.87
C ARG A 67 41.45 -28.50 -27.61
N ARG A 68 42.66 -28.70 -27.07
CA ARG A 68 43.90 -28.24 -27.70
C ARG A 68 44.29 -29.12 -28.89
N ALA A 69 44.01 -30.42 -28.87
CA ALA A 69 44.14 -31.31 -30.02
C ALA A 69 43.09 -31.01 -31.11
N GLU A 70 41.86 -30.67 -30.72
CA GLU A 70 40.80 -30.11 -31.59
C GLU A 70 41.19 -28.74 -32.14
N SER A 71 41.95 -27.93 -31.39
CA SER A 71 42.45 -26.61 -31.82
C SER A 71 43.74 -26.69 -32.66
N SER A 72 44.48 -27.79 -32.58
CA SER A 72 45.77 -28.01 -33.27
C SER A 72 45.64 -28.94 -34.49
N ALA A 73 44.51 -29.63 -34.62
CA ALA A 73 44.03 -30.05 -35.92
C ALA A 73 43.64 -28.77 -36.66
N SER A 74 44.33 -28.47 -37.78
CA SER A 74 43.84 -27.48 -38.72
C SER A 74 42.34 -27.75 -38.95
N PRO A 75 41.49 -26.70 -38.92
CA PRO A 75 40.05 -26.89 -38.97
C PRO A 75 39.73 -27.73 -40.21
N PRO A 76 38.85 -28.75 -40.09
CA PRO A 76 38.18 -29.21 -41.30
C PRO A 76 37.54 -27.97 -41.87
N THR A 77 37.95 -27.62 -43.08
CA THR A 77 37.33 -26.58 -43.90
C THR A 77 35.82 -26.63 -43.72
N GLY A 78 35.27 -25.58 -43.08
CA GLY A 78 33.89 -25.15 -43.27
C GLY A 78 32.77 -26.01 -42.69
N VAL A 79 32.66 -26.14 -41.37
CA VAL A 79 31.33 -26.24 -40.74
C VAL A 79 31.26 -25.25 -39.60
N SER A 80 30.81 -24.03 -39.90
CA SER A 80 30.22 -23.16 -38.89
C SER A 80 29.09 -23.95 -38.23
N GLU A 81 29.06 -24.09 -36.90
CA GLU A 81 27.89 -24.67 -36.24
C GLU A 81 26.71 -23.75 -36.53
N THR A 82 25.81 -24.23 -37.38
CA THR A 82 24.64 -23.47 -37.79
C THR A 82 23.47 -23.80 -36.87
N TYR A 83 22.99 -22.81 -36.13
CA TYR A 83 21.75 -22.91 -35.36
C TYR A 83 20.58 -22.35 -36.18
N ARG A 84 19.51 -23.12 -36.33
CA ARG A 84 18.28 -22.66 -37.00
C ARG A 84 17.24 -22.27 -35.98
N HIS A 85 16.73 -21.05 -36.09
CA HIS A 85 15.56 -20.65 -35.29
C HIS A 85 14.32 -21.48 -35.62
N LYS A 86 14.24 -22.01 -36.85
CA LYS A 86 13.05 -22.68 -37.37
C LYS A 86 13.38 -24.06 -37.93
N GLU A 87 12.47 -24.99 -37.71
CA GLU A 87 12.44 -26.29 -38.37
C GLU A 87 11.13 -26.41 -39.15
N GLY A 88 11.20 -26.66 -40.46
CA GLY A 88 10.02 -26.66 -41.33
C GLY A 88 9.23 -25.34 -41.31
N GLY A 89 9.92 -24.21 -41.15
CA GLY A 89 9.30 -22.88 -41.03
C GLY A 89 8.66 -22.57 -39.67
N ILE A 90 8.71 -23.52 -38.72
CA ILE A 90 8.15 -23.38 -37.37
C ILE A 90 9.27 -23.06 -36.39
N ILE A 91 9.11 -21.97 -35.62
CA ILE A 91 10.07 -21.64 -34.56
C ILE A 91 10.09 -22.75 -33.51
N THR A 92 11.27 -23.33 -33.26
CA THR A 92 11.47 -24.47 -32.37
C THR A 92 11.16 -24.14 -30.91
N ASP A 93 10.80 -25.14 -30.11
CA ASP A 93 10.50 -24.93 -28.68
C ASP A 93 11.69 -24.40 -27.90
N THR A 94 12.89 -24.91 -28.16
CA THR A 94 14.13 -24.42 -27.55
C THR A 94 14.37 -22.94 -27.86
N THR A 95 14.14 -22.52 -29.12
CA THR A 95 14.21 -21.11 -29.50
C THR A 95 13.17 -20.28 -28.75
N ARG A 96 11.93 -20.75 -28.66
CA ARG A 96 10.84 -20.04 -27.97
C ARG A 96 11.15 -19.84 -26.49
N ASP A 97 11.62 -20.89 -25.83
CA ASP A 97 11.97 -20.85 -24.40
C ASP A 97 13.10 -19.84 -24.17
N CYS A 98 14.18 -19.91 -24.95
CA CYS A 98 15.28 -18.96 -24.84
C CYS A 98 14.85 -17.51 -25.11
N LEU A 99 14.05 -17.27 -26.17
CA LEU A 99 13.55 -15.92 -26.45
C LEU A 99 12.61 -15.41 -25.34
N THR A 100 11.80 -16.29 -24.73
CA THR A 100 10.93 -15.91 -23.62
C THR A 100 11.74 -15.53 -22.39
N ASP A 101 12.76 -16.33 -22.05
CA ASP A 101 13.70 -16.05 -20.95
C ASP A 101 14.40 -14.70 -21.16
N LEU A 102 15.00 -14.48 -22.33
CA LEU A 102 15.66 -13.21 -22.68
C LEU A 102 14.71 -12.00 -22.57
N MET A 103 13.43 -12.16 -22.91
CA MET A 103 12.46 -11.06 -22.84
C MET A 103 11.93 -10.81 -21.42
N ALA A 104 11.73 -11.86 -20.63
CA ALA A 104 11.05 -11.81 -19.34
C ALA A 104 12.04 -11.70 -18.17
N LEU A 105 13.14 -12.43 -18.21
CA LEU A 105 14.17 -12.47 -17.16
C LEU A 105 15.22 -11.38 -17.39
N ASP A 106 15.67 -11.20 -18.64
CA ASP A 106 16.74 -10.24 -18.98
C ASP A 106 16.20 -8.91 -19.53
N HIS A 107 14.88 -8.70 -19.47
CA HIS A 107 14.16 -7.49 -19.92
C HIS A 107 14.46 -7.03 -21.35
N ILE A 108 14.90 -7.92 -22.25
CA ILE A 108 15.22 -7.56 -23.63
C ILE A 108 13.91 -7.21 -24.39
N PRO A 109 13.86 -6.07 -25.12
CA PRO A 109 12.69 -5.74 -25.92
C PRO A 109 12.43 -6.78 -27.02
N ALA A 110 11.16 -7.11 -27.26
CA ALA A 110 10.77 -8.07 -28.31
C ALA A 110 11.24 -7.67 -29.73
N SER A 111 11.54 -6.39 -29.97
CA SER A 111 12.13 -5.90 -31.22
C SER A 111 13.64 -6.15 -31.35
N ARG A 112 14.32 -6.43 -30.25
CA ARG A 112 15.78 -6.60 -30.17
C ARG A 112 16.18 -8.04 -29.82
N VAL A 113 15.28 -8.84 -29.28
CA VAL A 113 15.58 -10.18 -28.74
C VAL A 113 16.27 -11.11 -29.75
N ALA A 114 15.80 -11.16 -31.01
CA ALA A 114 16.44 -11.99 -32.02
C ALA A 114 17.87 -11.49 -32.37
N SER A 115 18.07 -10.17 -32.43
CA SER A 115 19.40 -9.59 -32.64
C SER A 115 20.33 -9.84 -31.45
N ALA A 116 19.82 -9.74 -30.22
CA ALA A 116 20.59 -10.05 -29.01
C ALA A 116 21.03 -11.52 -29.02
N PHE A 117 20.12 -12.45 -29.32
CA PHE A 117 20.44 -13.87 -29.49
C PHE A 117 21.54 -14.08 -30.53
N LYS A 118 21.43 -13.47 -31.71
CA LYS A 118 22.44 -13.55 -32.79
C LYS A 118 23.80 -13.02 -32.35
N ARG A 119 23.85 -11.92 -31.59
CA ARG A 119 25.11 -11.38 -31.05
C ARG A 119 25.78 -12.36 -30.08
N VAL A 120 25.02 -12.95 -29.16
CA VAL A 120 25.53 -13.98 -28.24
C VAL A 120 26.02 -15.20 -29.00
N ALA A 121 25.26 -15.70 -29.97
CA ALA A 121 25.64 -16.84 -30.80
C ALA A 121 26.92 -16.56 -31.61
N ALA A 122 27.06 -15.37 -32.19
CA ALA A 122 28.26 -14.95 -32.92
C ALA A 122 29.51 -14.95 -32.03
N CYS A 123 29.41 -14.49 -30.77
CA CYS A 123 30.51 -14.57 -29.80
C CYS A 123 30.95 -16.02 -29.49
N LEU A 124 30.06 -16.99 -29.69
CA LEU A 124 30.33 -18.42 -29.50
C LEU A 124 30.75 -19.13 -30.79
N GLY A 125 30.88 -18.41 -31.91
CA GLY A 125 31.23 -19.00 -33.21
C GLY A 125 30.07 -19.74 -33.90
N VAL A 126 28.83 -19.55 -33.44
CA VAL A 126 27.63 -20.17 -33.99
C VAL A 126 26.95 -19.23 -34.98
N THR A 127 26.76 -19.68 -36.23
CA THR A 127 25.98 -18.92 -37.21
C THR A 127 24.50 -19.21 -37.04
N VAL A 128 23.68 -18.17 -36.92
CA VAL A 128 22.23 -18.34 -36.75
C VAL A 128 21.52 -18.13 -38.08
N GLU A 129 20.92 -19.19 -38.60
CA GLU A 129 20.04 -19.17 -39.77
C GLU A 129 18.61 -18.77 -39.37
N ASP A 130 17.93 -18.07 -40.28
CA ASP A 130 16.60 -17.48 -40.12
C ASP A 130 16.50 -16.31 -39.12
N ASP A 131 15.31 -15.73 -39.03
CA ASP A 131 14.98 -14.67 -38.06
C ASP A 131 13.59 -14.86 -37.46
N VAL A 132 13.40 -14.27 -36.28
CA VAL A 132 12.12 -14.20 -35.56
C VAL A 132 11.65 -12.75 -35.56
N ASP A 133 10.56 -12.50 -36.28
CA ASP A 133 10.01 -11.15 -36.38
C ASP A 133 9.40 -10.67 -35.04
N ARG A 134 9.28 -9.34 -34.90
CA ARG A 134 8.77 -8.68 -33.69
C ARG A 134 7.39 -9.21 -33.26
N ARG A 135 6.50 -9.54 -34.21
CA ARG A 135 5.15 -10.04 -33.90
C ARG A 135 5.22 -11.47 -33.38
N SER A 136 6.07 -12.31 -33.96
CA SER A 136 6.33 -13.66 -33.46
C SER A 136 6.92 -13.65 -32.06
N ALA A 137 7.93 -12.81 -31.79
CA ALA A 137 8.48 -12.64 -30.45
C ALA A 137 7.43 -12.21 -29.42
N ARG A 138 6.56 -11.23 -29.74
CA ARG A 138 5.45 -10.83 -28.86
C ARG A 138 4.45 -11.95 -28.59
N ARG A 139 4.18 -12.82 -29.56
CA ARG A 139 3.30 -13.99 -29.38
C ARG A 139 3.94 -15.04 -28.48
N ILE A 140 5.22 -15.32 -28.68
CA ILE A 140 6.01 -16.22 -27.83
C ILE A 140 5.95 -15.74 -26.38
N GLN A 141 6.08 -14.44 -26.14
CA GLN A 141 5.95 -13.89 -24.80
C GLN A 141 4.55 -14.08 -24.19
N LYS A 142 3.48 -13.93 -24.99
CA LYS A 142 2.09 -14.21 -24.54
C LYS A 142 1.89 -15.70 -24.22
N GLU A 143 2.56 -16.60 -24.93
CA GLU A 143 2.56 -18.04 -24.62
C GLU A 143 3.10 -18.27 -23.20
N GLY A 144 4.18 -17.56 -22.82
CA GLY A 144 4.71 -17.57 -21.45
C GLY A 144 3.73 -17.08 -20.39
N GLY A 145 3.00 -15.98 -20.67
CA GLY A 145 1.97 -15.48 -19.76
C GLY A 145 0.78 -16.45 -19.58
N LEU A 146 0.36 -17.12 -20.65
CA LEU A 146 -0.67 -18.17 -20.59
C LEU A 146 -0.19 -19.40 -19.81
N ALA A 147 1.08 -19.78 -19.96
CA ALA A 147 1.67 -20.85 -19.18
C ALA A 147 1.70 -20.48 -17.68
N ALA A 148 2.04 -19.24 -17.34
CA ALA A 148 2.04 -18.76 -15.95
C ALA A 148 0.64 -18.80 -15.32
N LYS A 149 -0.40 -18.47 -16.10
CA LYS A 149 -1.81 -18.60 -15.70
C LYS A 149 -2.16 -20.07 -15.38
N LEU A 150 -1.83 -21.00 -16.27
CA LEU A 150 -2.09 -22.45 -16.04
C LEU A 150 -1.32 -22.99 -14.83
N GLN A 151 -0.06 -22.59 -14.68
CA GLN A 151 0.79 -22.97 -13.55
C GLN A 151 0.15 -22.60 -12.21
N PHE A 152 -0.40 -21.38 -12.10
CA PHE A 152 -1.09 -20.93 -10.90
C PHE A 152 -2.31 -21.79 -10.59
N VAL A 153 -3.18 -22.04 -11.57
CA VAL A 153 -4.41 -22.84 -11.34
C VAL A 153 -4.07 -24.28 -10.96
N GLU A 154 -3.04 -24.88 -11.56
CA GLU A 154 -2.58 -26.21 -11.19
C GLU A 154 -2.07 -26.25 -9.73
N ALA A 155 -1.34 -25.22 -9.30
CA ALA A 155 -0.91 -25.07 -7.91
C ALA A 155 -2.11 -24.87 -6.97
N ALA A 156 -3.06 -24.00 -7.33
CA ALA A 156 -4.26 -23.73 -6.56
C ALA A 156 -5.09 -25.00 -6.32
N LYS A 157 -5.27 -25.86 -7.33
CA LYS A 157 -6.02 -27.14 -7.17
C LYS A 157 -5.36 -28.12 -6.21
N LYS A 158 -4.06 -27.99 -5.93
CA LYS A 158 -3.31 -28.84 -5.00
C LYS A 158 -3.11 -28.17 -3.63
N ALA A 159 -3.63 -26.95 -3.45
CA ALA A 159 -3.46 -26.14 -2.26
C ALA A 159 -4.23 -26.69 -1.06
N GLU A 160 -3.72 -26.39 0.13
CA GLU A 160 -4.44 -26.52 1.40
C GLU A 160 -5.09 -25.19 1.83
N GLY A 161 -4.55 -24.07 1.35
CA GLY A 161 -5.08 -22.73 1.54
C GLY A 161 -4.51 -21.75 0.52
N ILE A 162 -5.25 -20.67 0.29
CA ILE A 162 -4.85 -19.58 -0.60
C ILE A 162 -5.11 -18.26 0.11
N THR A 163 -4.08 -17.44 0.19
CA THR A 163 -4.20 -16.05 0.64
C THR A 163 -4.12 -15.12 -0.57
N LEU A 164 -5.10 -14.24 -0.72
CA LEU A 164 -5.09 -13.21 -1.75
C LEU A 164 -4.53 -11.90 -1.19
N SER A 165 -3.84 -11.13 -2.03
CA SER A 165 -3.50 -9.76 -1.72
C SER A 165 -3.68 -8.85 -2.92
N GLY A 166 -4.08 -7.61 -2.66
CA GLY A 166 -4.31 -6.61 -3.69
C GLY A 166 -3.99 -5.22 -3.19
N ASP A 167 -3.72 -4.34 -4.14
CA ASP A 167 -3.49 -2.92 -3.87
C ASP A 167 -3.92 -2.08 -5.08
N GLY A 168 -4.35 -0.85 -4.82
CA GLY A 168 -4.83 0.11 -5.79
C GLY A 168 -3.97 1.35 -5.83
N THR A 169 -3.54 1.79 -7.01
CA THR A 169 -2.84 3.09 -7.17
C THR A 169 -3.33 3.84 -8.39
N SER A 170 -3.09 5.15 -8.39
CA SER A 170 -3.21 5.96 -9.61
C SER A 170 -1.85 6.07 -10.33
N HIS A 171 -1.90 6.10 -11.66
CA HIS A 171 -0.76 6.47 -12.51
C HIS A 171 -1.25 7.28 -13.71
N LYS A 172 -0.81 8.54 -13.82
CA LYS A 172 -1.22 9.48 -14.89
C LYS A 172 -2.75 9.58 -15.04
N ASN A 173 -3.46 9.79 -13.93
CA ASN A 173 -4.93 9.90 -13.86
C ASN A 173 -5.70 8.64 -14.29
N GLU A 174 -5.02 7.49 -14.35
CA GLU A 174 -5.63 6.18 -14.54
C GLU A 174 -5.48 5.36 -13.25
N GLN A 175 -6.51 4.60 -12.90
CA GLN A 175 -6.48 3.71 -11.74
C GLN A 175 -6.04 2.31 -12.15
N TYR A 176 -5.19 1.72 -11.31
CA TYR A 176 -4.64 0.39 -11.50
C TYR A 176 -4.77 -0.42 -10.22
N GLU A 177 -5.04 -1.70 -10.38
CA GLU A 177 -5.10 -2.69 -9.30
C GLU A 177 -4.11 -3.80 -9.60
N THR A 178 -3.25 -4.10 -8.62
CA THR A 178 -2.39 -5.28 -8.63
C THR A 178 -3.04 -6.41 -7.83
N ARG A 179 -2.75 -7.65 -8.23
CA ARG A 179 -3.30 -8.86 -7.63
C ARG A 179 -2.19 -9.89 -7.47
N ASN A 180 -2.09 -10.44 -6.26
CA ASN A 180 -1.18 -11.51 -5.93
C ASN A 180 -1.92 -12.62 -5.16
N ALA A 181 -1.37 -13.82 -5.21
CA ALA A 181 -1.84 -14.95 -4.42
C ALA A 181 -0.66 -15.70 -3.81
N THR A 182 -0.81 -16.11 -2.56
CA THR A 182 0.09 -17.06 -1.91
C THR A 182 -0.65 -18.38 -1.78
N VAL A 183 -0.11 -19.42 -2.40
CA VAL A 183 -0.64 -20.79 -2.36
C VAL A 183 0.16 -21.58 -1.33
N ILE A 184 -0.56 -22.19 -0.38
CA ILE A 184 0.00 -23.03 0.66
C ILE A 184 -0.16 -24.48 0.22
N THR A 185 0.95 -25.21 0.07
CA THR A 185 0.92 -26.65 -0.27
C THR A 185 0.61 -27.50 0.96
N LYS A 186 0.30 -28.78 0.75
CA LYS A 186 0.05 -29.74 1.85
C LYS A 186 1.27 -29.98 2.74
N GLU A 187 2.46 -29.74 2.21
CA GLU A 187 3.73 -29.81 2.94
C GLU A 187 4.00 -28.53 3.75
N GLY A 188 3.15 -27.50 3.60
CA GLY A 188 3.32 -26.18 4.22
C GLY A 188 4.23 -25.24 3.43
N ASP A 189 4.63 -25.61 2.21
CA ASP A 189 5.43 -24.73 1.35
C ASP A 189 4.58 -23.57 0.82
N ARG A 190 5.23 -22.42 0.63
CA ARG A 190 4.57 -21.17 0.19
C ARG A 190 5.01 -20.86 -1.23
N LEU A 191 4.04 -20.81 -2.14
CA LEU A 191 4.25 -20.44 -3.54
C LEU A 191 3.58 -19.09 -3.80
N HIS A 192 4.38 -18.08 -4.13
CA HIS A 192 3.88 -16.75 -4.44
C HIS A 192 3.64 -16.60 -5.94
N PHE A 193 2.48 -16.07 -6.29
CA PHE A 193 2.07 -15.84 -7.67
C PHE A 193 1.61 -14.39 -7.87
N PHE A 194 2.24 -13.72 -8.83
CA PHE A 194 1.73 -12.49 -9.39
C PHE A 194 0.63 -12.84 -10.40
N LEU A 195 -0.54 -12.21 -10.26
CA LEU A 195 -1.72 -12.45 -11.10
C LEU A 195 -1.96 -11.33 -12.12
N GLY A 196 -1.12 -10.29 -12.12
CA GLY A 196 -1.17 -9.20 -13.08
C GLY A 196 -1.74 -7.90 -12.51
N ILE A 197 -1.42 -6.81 -13.20
CA ILE A 197 -2.02 -5.49 -13.00
C ILE A 197 -3.18 -5.31 -13.98
N LYS A 198 -4.28 -4.72 -13.54
CA LYS A 198 -5.41 -4.34 -14.41
C LYS A 198 -5.74 -2.86 -14.22
N MET A 199 -6.20 -2.21 -15.28
CA MET A 199 -6.81 -0.89 -15.14
C MET A 199 -8.18 -1.04 -14.49
N ALA A 200 -8.43 -0.26 -13.45
CA ALA A 200 -9.70 -0.22 -12.77
C ALA A 200 -10.51 0.98 -13.25
N VAL A 201 -11.83 0.79 -13.37
CA VAL A 201 -12.75 1.88 -13.77
C VAL A 201 -12.93 2.87 -12.61
N ASN A 202 -12.93 2.36 -11.38
CA ASN A 202 -12.97 3.10 -10.12
C ASN A 202 -12.31 2.25 -9.01
N HIS A 203 -12.16 2.82 -7.82
CA HIS A 203 -11.60 2.14 -6.63
C HIS A 203 -12.67 1.64 -5.65
N THR A 204 -13.88 1.31 -6.11
CA THR A 204 -14.90 0.80 -5.19
C THR A 204 -14.65 -0.68 -4.87
N SER A 205 -14.93 -1.11 -3.64
CA SER A 205 -14.79 -2.50 -3.21
C SER A 205 -15.53 -3.49 -4.13
N GLU A 206 -16.69 -3.12 -4.65
CA GLU A 206 -17.45 -3.94 -5.60
C GLU A 206 -16.71 -4.14 -6.92
N ALA A 207 -16.09 -3.09 -7.46
CA ALA A 207 -15.33 -3.19 -8.71
C ALA A 207 -14.04 -4.01 -8.54
N GLN A 208 -13.41 -3.90 -7.36
CA GLN A 208 -12.26 -4.73 -6.99
C GLN A 208 -12.64 -6.21 -6.88
N LEU A 209 -13.80 -6.51 -6.26
CA LEU A 209 -14.35 -7.87 -6.19
C LEU A 209 -14.63 -8.41 -7.60
N ASP A 210 -15.36 -7.67 -8.43
CA ASP A 210 -15.68 -8.09 -9.80
C ASP A 210 -14.41 -8.35 -10.61
N GLY A 211 -13.40 -7.48 -10.45
CA GLY A 211 -12.10 -7.65 -11.09
C GLY A 211 -11.34 -8.91 -10.63
N LEU A 212 -11.46 -9.30 -9.35
CA LEU A 212 -10.92 -10.56 -8.85
C LEU A 212 -11.69 -11.77 -9.39
N VAL A 213 -13.03 -11.73 -9.38
CA VAL A 213 -13.88 -12.79 -9.92
C VAL A 213 -13.60 -13.03 -11.40
N GLU A 214 -13.56 -11.97 -12.21
CA GLU A 214 -13.26 -12.06 -13.64
C GLU A 214 -11.89 -12.70 -13.90
N VAL A 215 -10.87 -12.37 -13.10
CA VAL A 215 -9.53 -12.97 -13.23
C VAL A 215 -9.57 -14.47 -12.93
N VAL A 216 -10.27 -14.89 -11.88
CA VAL A 216 -10.37 -16.31 -11.51
C VAL A 216 -11.21 -17.09 -12.54
N GLU A 217 -12.28 -16.51 -13.04
CA GLU A 217 -13.10 -17.09 -14.12
C GLU A 217 -12.29 -17.27 -15.41
N GLU A 218 -11.50 -16.26 -15.83
CA GLU A 218 -10.59 -16.38 -16.97
C GLU A 218 -9.58 -17.52 -16.80
N LEU A 219 -9.06 -17.69 -15.58
CA LEU A 219 -8.08 -18.71 -15.24
C LEU A 219 -8.68 -20.12 -15.35
N TYR A 220 -9.88 -20.33 -14.81
CA TYR A 220 -10.58 -21.62 -14.87
C TYR A 220 -11.08 -21.93 -16.29
N GLN A 221 -11.54 -20.92 -17.04
CA GLN A 221 -11.88 -21.10 -18.46
C GLN A 221 -10.65 -21.56 -19.26
N LEU A 222 -9.49 -20.95 -19.03
CA LEU A 222 -8.24 -21.36 -19.69
C LEU A 222 -7.85 -22.80 -19.33
N LEU A 223 -8.05 -23.21 -18.07
CA LEU A 223 -7.81 -24.59 -17.64
C LEU A 223 -8.72 -25.57 -18.39
N ASN A 224 -10.02 -25.30 -18.46
CA ASN A 224 -10.99 -26.15 -19.15
C ASN A 224 -10.71 -26.22 -20.65
N ASP A 225 -10.43 -25.08 -21.29
CA ASP A 225 -10.08 -25.00 -22.71
C ASP A 225 -8.79 -25.79 -23.04
N SER A 226 -7.86 -25.86 -22.08
CA SER A 226 -6.59 -26.57 -22.25
C SER A 226 -6.73 -28.10 -22.26
N GLY A 227 -7.87 -28.62 -21.77
CA GLY A 227 -8.09 -30.05 -21.56
C GLY A 227 -7.33 -30.66 -20.37
N MET A 228 -6.70 -29.82 -19.52
CA MET A 228 -6.07 -30.28 -18.26
C MET A 228 -7.10 -30.70 -17.20
N ALA A 229 -8.33 -30.18 -17.31
CA ALA A 229 -9.46 -30.57 -16.49
C ALA A 229 -10.72 -30.67 -17.35
N THR A 230 -11.67 -31.47 -16.91
CA THR A 230 -13.01 -31.55 -17.49
C THR A 230 -13.96 -30.82 -16.55
N ASP A 231 -14.59 -29.75 -17.03
CA ASP A 231 -15.58 -28.94 -16.31
C ASP A 231 -15.15 -28.55 -14.89
N ALA A 232 -13.92 -28.03 -14.74
CA ALA A 232 -13.44 -27.52 -13.45
C ALA A 232 -14.33 -26.36 -12.98
N ASP A 233 -14.80 -26.47 -11.74
CA ASP A 233 -15.71 -25.51 -11.12
C ASP A 233 -14.92 -24.39 -10.43
N VAL A 234 -15.15 -23.16 -10.87
CA VAL A 234 -14.51 -21.96 -10.32
C VAL A 234 -14.81 -21.76 -8.83
N ARG A 235 -15.95 -22.27 -8.34
CA ARG A 235 -16.36 -22.16 -6.93
C ARG A 235 -15.42 -22.90 -5.99
N GLU A 236 -14.76 -23.95 -6.48
CA GLU A 236 -13.74 -24.68 -5.71
C GLU A 236 -12.56 -23.78 -5.32
N PHE A 237 -12.20 -22.82 -6.17
CA PHE A 237 -11.15 -21.85 -5.86
C PHE A 237 -11.49 -21.05 -4.60
N TRP A 238 -12.69 -20.47 -4.55
CA TRP A 238 -13.13 -19.64 -3.44
C TRP A 238 -13.23 -20.44 -2.13
N ASN A 239 -13.55 -21.73 -2.21
CA ASN A 239 -13.54 -22.62 -1.05
C ASN A 239 -12.11 -22.83 -0.49
N LEU A 240 -11.07 -22.74 -1.32
CA LEU A 240 -9.66 -22.83 -0.92
C LEU A 240 -9.09 -21.50 -0.40
N VAL A 241 -9.74 -20.38 -0.67
CA VAL A 241 -9.30 -19.07 -0.19
C VAL A 241 -9.54 -18.97 1.32
N THR A 242 -8.48 -18.75 2.08
CA THR A 242 -8.44 -18.79 3.55
C THR A 242 -7.95 -17.48 4.16
N GLY A 243 -7.36 -16.59 3.36
CA GLY A 243 -6.84 -15.32 3.83
C GLY A 243 -6.94 -14.18 2.82
N PHE A 244 -6.99 -12.95 3.32
CA PHE A 244 -6.88 -11.73 2.54
C PHE A 244 -5.95 -10.73 3.23
N HIS A 245 -4.98 -10.18 2.49
CA HIS A 245 -4.02 -9.20 2.98
C HIS A 245 -4.11 -7.91 2.16
N SER A 246 -4.27 -6.76 2.84
CA SER A 246 -4.47 -5.45 2.21
C SER A 246 -3.91 -4.33 3.10
N ASP A 247 -4.07 -3.07 2.67
CA ASP A 247 -3.93 -1.93 3.58
C ASP A 247 -5.11 -1.83 4.58
N HIS A 248 -5.16 -0.74 5.35
CA HIS A 248 -6.18 -0.48 6.38
C HIS A 248 -7.33 0.43 5.91
N ALA A 249 -7.48 0.67 4.60
CA ALA A 249 -8.52 1.55 4.09
C ALA A 249 -9.93 0.92 4.23
N GLU A 250 -10.97 1.76 4.40
CA GLU A 250 -12.34 1.29 4.65
C GLU A 250 -12.95 0.56 3.45
N ASP A 251 -12.56 0.92 2.22
CA ASP A 251 -12.90 0.19 1.00
C ASP A 251 -12.27 -1.21 1.00
N GLN A 252 -11.05 -1.39 1.52
CA GLN A 252 -10.44 -2.72 1.65
C GLN A 252 -11.12 -3.57 2.72
N LYS A 253 -11.50 -2.99 3.86
CA LYS A 253 -12.31 -3.70 4.88
C LYS A 253 -13.70 -4.09 4.35
N LYS A 254 -14.30 -3.24 3.52
CA LYS A 254 -15.54 -3.58 2.81
C LYS A 254 -15.32 -4.69 1.80
N LEU A 255 -14.23 -4.67 1.03
CA LEU A 255 -13.86 -5.74 0.11
C LEU A 255 -13.69 -7.08 0.83
N PHE A 256 -13.01 -7.11 1.99
CA PHE A 256 -12.90 -8.31 2.82
C PHE A 256 -14.28 -8.89 3.18
N ARG A 257 -15.22 -8.05 3.64
CA ARG A 257 -16.59 -8.49 3.96
C ARG A 257 -17.32 -9.06 2.74
N LEU A 258 -17.15 -8.44 1.58
CA LEU A 258 -17.74 -8.92 0.33
C LEU A 258 -17.14 -10.26 -0.12
N LEU A 259 -15.82 -10.42 -0.01
CA LEU A 259 -15.12 -11.68 -0.31
C LEU A 259 -15.55 -12.80 0.64
N LYS A 260 -15.71 -12.50 1.94
CA LYS A 260 -16.22 -13.46 2.92
C LYS A 260 -17.61 -13.97 2.54
N ALA A 261 -18.53 -13.05 2.26
CA ALA A 261 -19.88 -13.39 1.82
C ALA A 261 -19.90 -14.17 0.50
N LEU A 262 -18.99 -13.84 -0.44
CA LEU A 262 -18.82 -14.59 -1.69
C LEU A 262 -18.37 -16.03 -1.40
N LYS A 263 -17.33 -16.21 -0.57
CA LYS A 263 -16.83 -17.53 -0.18
C LYS A 263 -17.94 -18.37 0.45
N GLU A 264 -18.62 -17.84 1.47
CA GLU A 264 -19.73 -18.53 2.15
C GLU A 264 -20.79 -18.95 1.14
N LYS A 265 -21.22 -18.03 0.27
CA LYS A 265 -22.21 -18.33 -0.78
C LYS A 265 -21.74 -19.48 -1.69
N MET A 266 -20.51 -19.42 -2.20
CA MET A 266 -19.98 -20.44 -3.12
C MET A 266 -19.81 -21.80 -2.44
N GLU A 267 -19.40 -21.81 -1.18
CA GLU A 267 -19.27 -23.04 -0.39
C GLU A 267 -20.64 -23.71 -0.20
N ARG A 268 -21.66 -22.95 0.24
CA ARG A 268 -23.02 -23.48 0.44
C ARG A 268 -23.63 -23.98 -0.87
N GLU A 269 -23.38 -23.32 -2.00
CA GLU A 269 -23.84 -23.79 -3.31
C GLU A 269 -23.21 -25.16 -3.67
N VAL A 270 -21.89 -25.28 -3.57
CA VAL A 270 -21.17 -26.53 -3.88
C VAL A 270 -21.59 -27.66 -2.94
N ARG A 271 -21.78 -27.35 -1.65
CA ARG A 271 -22.26 -28.29 -0.64
C ARG A 271 -23.68 -28.77 -0.94
N GLY A 272 -24.60 -27.86 -1.23
CA GLY A 272 -25.98 -28.19 -1.59
C GLY A 272 -26.08 -29.07 -2.84
N GLU A 273 -25.25 -28.80 -3.86
CA GLU A 273 -25.16 -29.65 -5.05
C GLU A 273 -24.63 -31.06 -4.74
N ARG A 274 -23.68 -31.18 -3.82
CA ARG A 274 -23.16 -32.48 -3.37
C ARG A 274 -24.25 -33.30 -2.68
N VAL A 275 -25.01 -32.67 -1.78
CA VAL A 275 -26.14 -33.30 -1.09
C VAL A 275 -27.21 -33.73 -2.10
N LEU A 276 -27.59 -32.83 -3.02
CA LEU A 276 -28.57 -33.15 -4.07
C LEU A 276 -28.17 -34.34 -4.96
N LYS A 277 -26.88 -34.49 -5.27
CA LYS A 277 -26.36 -35.65 -6.02
C LYS A 277 -26.46 -36.97 -5.24
N SER A 278 -26.52 -36.91 -3.91
CA SER A 278 -26.65 -38.08 -3.04
C SER A 278 -28.09 -38.44 -2.65
N MET A 279 -29.05 -37.53 -2.90
CA MET A 279 -30.47 -37.72 -2.58
C MET A 279 -31.16 -38.72 -3.52
N GLY A 280 -32.21 -39.37 -3.02
CA GLY A 280 -33.05 -40.26 -3.82
C GLY A 280 -33.92 -39.50 -4.83
N TYR A 281 -34.28 -40.13 -5.95
CA TYR A 281 -35.11 -39.52 -7.00
C TYR A 281 -36.42 -38.90 -6.47
N THR A 282 -37.07 -39.56 -5.50
CA THR A 282 -38.32 -39.07 -4.90
C THR A 282 -38.12 -37.79 -4.08
N GLU A 283 -37.00 -37.68 -3.37
CA GLU A 283 -36.67 -36.48 -2.56
C GLU A 283 -36.35 -35.31 -3.47
N VAL A 284 -35.54 -35.54 -4.52
CA VAL A 284 -35.22 -34.53 -5.53
C VAL A 284 -36.49 -34.06 -6.25
N PHE A 285 -37.41 -34.96 -6.58
CA PHE A 285 -38.69 -34.60 -7.19
C PHE A 285 -39.55 -33.71 -6.29
N ASN A 286 -39.65 -34.05 -5.00
CA ASN A 286 -40.39 -33.25 -4.02
C ASN A 286 -39.77 -31.84 -3.84
N LEU A 287 -38.44 -31.75 -3.83
CA LEU A 287 -37.70 -30.50 -3.77
C LEU A 287 -37.91 -29.65 -5.03
N ALA A 288 -37.88 -30.26 -6.21
CA ALA A 288 -38.16 -29.58 -7.47
C ALA A 288 -39.60 -29.06 -7.54
N PHE A 289 -40.57 -29.82 -7.02
CA PHE A 289 -41.97 -29.39 -6.93
C PHE A 289 -42.12 -28.17 -6.00
N LYS A 290 -41.53 -28.22 -4.80
CA LYS A 290 -41.51 -27.07 -3.87
C LYS A 290 -40.83 -25.85 -4.48
N CYS A 291 -39.73 -26.03 -5.19
CA CYS A 291 -39.05 -24.95 -5.92
C CYS A 291 -39.98 -24.28 -6.94
N GLY A 292 -40.76 -25.09 -7.68
CA GLY A 292 -41.74 -24.59 -8.63
C GLY A 292 -42.84 -23.76 -7.96
N GLN A 293 -43.37 -24.22 -6.83
CA GLN A 293 -44.36 -23.46 -6.06
C GLN A 293 -43.80 -22.12 -5.57
N GLN A 294 -42.59 -22.10 -5.01
CA GLN A 294 -41.94 -20.87 -4.55
C GLN A 294 -41.64 -19.88 -5.69
N ALA A 295 -41.25 -20.38 -6.87
CA ALA A 295 -41.03 -19.54 -8.04
C ALA A 295 -42.33 -18.84 -8.49
N VAL A 296 -43.44 -19.57 -8.50
CA VAL A 296 -44.78 -19.04 -8.82
C VAL A 296 -45.24 -18.02 -7.79
N GLU A 297 -45.01 -18.28 -6.49
CA GLU A 297 -45.30 -17.32 -5.43
C GLU A 297 -44.49 -16.03 -5.55
N LYS A 298 -43.18 -16.13 -5.83
CA LYS A 298 -42.31 -14.95 -6.05
C LYS A 298 -42.74 -14.10 -7.24
N ALA A 299 -43.31 -14.70 -8.28
CA ALA A 299 -43.89 -13.97 -9.41
C ALA A 299 -45.22 -13.25 -9.06
N GLY A 300 -45.76 -13.48 -7.85
CA GLY A 300 -47.01 -12.91 -7.39
C GLY A 300 -48.24 -13.78 -7.70
N GLY A 301 -48.04 -15.10 -7.82
CA GLY A 301 -49.07 -16.11 -7.98
C GLY A 301 -49.23 -16.64 -9.42
N PRO A 302 -50.02 -17.72 -9.61
CA PRO A 302 -50.14 -18.44 -10.89
C PRO A 302 -50.55 -17.55 -12.06
N ALA A 303 -51.53 -16.65 -11.87
CA ALA A 303 -52.02 -15.78 -12.93
C ALA A 303 -50.96 -14.77 -13.43
N LYS A 304 -50.08 -14.29 -12.54
CA LYS A 304 -48.95 -13.45 -12.94
C LYS A 304 -47.87 -14.29 -13.61
N TRP A 305 -47.54 -15.45 -13.07
CA TRP A 305 -46.57 -16.38 -13.65
C TRP A 305 -46.91 -16.74 -15.09
N ASP A 306 -48.17 -17.14 -15.36
CA ASP A 306 -48.63 -17.54 -16.69
C ASP A 306 -48.63 -16.37 -17.71
N ALA A 307 -48.73 -15.13 -17.22
CA ALA A 307 -48.66 -13.93 -18.04
C ALA A 307 -47.22 -13.44 -18.32
N MET A 308 -46.20 -14.02 -17.66
CA MET A 308 -44.80 -13.67 -17.88
C MET A 308 -44.24 -14.32 -19.13
N SER A 309 -43.18 -13.73 -19.68
CA SER A 309 -42.45 -14.35 -20.79
C SER A 309 -41.76 -15.65 -20.32
N HIS A 310 -41.55 -16.61 -21.23
CA HIS A 310 -40.77 -17.81 -20.93
C HIS A 310 -39.35 -17.51 -20.44
N ALA A 311 -38.74 -16.42 -20.93
CA ALA A 311 -37.41 -16.00 -20.48
C ALA A 311 -37.44 -15.57 -19.01
N ASP A 312 -38.47 -14.80 -18.59
CA ASP A 312 -38.61 -14.36 -17.22
C ASP A 312 -39.00 -15.50 -16.27
N GLN A 313 -39.90 -16.40 -16.68
CA GLN A 313 -40.21 -17.63 -15.95
C GLN A 313 -38.95 -18.46 -15.73
N SER A 314 -38.14 -18.66 -16.78
CA SER A 314 -36.89 -19.41 -16.69
C SER A 314 -35.90 -18.75 -15.73
N ARG A 315 -35.80 -17.41 -15.74
CA ARG A 315 -34.95 -16.65 -14.82
C ARG A 315 -35.39 -16.81 -13.37
N ILE A 316 -36.67 -16.60 -13.06
CA ILE A 316 -37.19 -16.73 -11.68
C ILE A 316 -37.06 -18.17 -11.19
N TYR A 317 -37.32 -19.16 -12.06
CA TYR A 317 -37.12 -20.56 -11.72
C TYR A 317 -35.65 -20.88 -11.43
N ALA A 318 -34.72 -20.40 -12.26
CA ALA A 318 -33.29 -20.56 -12.04
C ALA A 318 -32.82 -19.90 -10.73
N GLU A 319 -33.29 -18.70 -10.42
CA GLU A 319 -33.02 -18.01 -9.15
C GLU A 319 -33.55 -18.79 -7.94
N SER A 320 -34.78 -19.33 -8.05
CA SER A 320 -35.40 -20.12 -7.00
C SER A 320 -34.68 -21.45 -6.79
N ARG A 321 -34.24 -22.11 -7.87
CA ARG A 321 -33.43 -23.32 -7.82
C ARG A 321 -32.08 -23.05 -7.16
N ALA A 322 -31.40 -21.97 -7.52
CA ALA A 322 -30.13 -21.59 -6.91
C ALA A 322 -30.30 -21.30 -5.40
N GLN A 323 -31.42 -20.67 -5.00
CA GLN A 323 -31.72 -20.49 -3.59
C GLN A 323 -31.95 -21.81 -2.87
N LEU A 324 -32.75 -22.71 -3.44
CA LEU A 324 -33.01 -24.02 -2.84
C LEU A 324 -31.73 -24.83 -2.64
N VAL A 325 -30.83 -24.82 -3.64
CA VAL A 325 -29.51 -25.45 -3.52
C VAL A 325 -28.74 -24.87 -2.33
N ARG A 326 -28.72 -23.55 -2.17
CA ARG A 326 -28.09 -22.89 -1.01
C ARG A 326 -28.74 -23.27 0.30
N ASP A 327 -30.07 -23.35 0.37
CA ASP A 327 -30.78 -23.71 1.59
C ASP A 327 -30.46 -25.14 2.03
N ILE A 328 -30.33 -26.07 1.07
CA ILE A 328 -29.87 -27.44 1.32
C ILE A 328 -28.42 -27.44 1.83
N GLY A 329 -27.54 -26.67 1.17
CA GLY A 329 -26.15 -26.53 1.59
C GLY A 329 -26.01 -25.91 2.98
N GLN A 330 -26.85 -24.93 3.32
CA GLN A 330 -26.90 -24.31 4.64
C GLN A 330 -27.36 -25.31 5.69
N ALA A 331 -28.40 -26.11 5.42
CA ALA A 331 -28.85 -27.15 6.34
C ALA A 331 -27.78 -28.22 6.61
N ASP A 332 -27.03 -28.63 5.59
CA ASP A 332 -25.89 -29.55 5.73
C ASP A 332 -24.74 -28.92 6.53
N PHE A 333 -24.43 -27.64 6.27
CA PHE A 333 -23.46 -26.89 7.06
C PHE A 333 -23.89 -26.75 8.52
N ASP A 334 -25.16 -26.46 8.79
CA ASP A 334 -25.70 -26.30 10.14
C ASP A 334 -25.61 -27.58 10.97
N ALA A 335 -25.60 -28.74 10.31
CA ALA A 335 -25.43 -30.05 10.94
C ALA A 335 -23.97 -30.37 11.35
N LEU A 336 -22.98 -29.60 10.87
CA LEU A 336 -21.58 -29.76 11.24
C LEU A 336 -21.33 -29.36 12.71
N SER A 337 -20.27 -29.92 13.29
CA SER A 337 -19.73 -29.45 14.57
C SER A 337 -19.20 -28.02 14.45
N GLN A 338 -19.06 -27.30 15.58
CA GLN A 338 -18.53 -25.94 15.55
C GLN A 338 -17.10 -25.87 14.99
N GLU A 339 -16.25 -26.86 15.30
CA GLU A 339 -14.88 -26.94 14.80
C GLU A 339 -14.85 -27.07 13.27
N GLU A 340 -15.72 -27.90 12.70
CA GLU A 340 -15.85 -28.05 11.24
C GLU A 340 -16.40 -26.79 10.58
N LYS A 341 -17.38 -26.12 11.21
CA LYS A 341 -17.91 -24.83 10.73
C LYS A 341 -16.82 -23.77 10.68
N ASP A 342 -16.02 -23.66 11.73
CA ASP A 342 -14.92 -22.71 11.84
C ASP A 342 -13.84 -22.98 10.78
N ASP A 343 -13.59 -24.25 10.43
CA ASP A 343 -12.63 -24.61 9.38
C ASP A 343 -13.17 -24.34 7.96
N VAL A 344 -14.44 -24.65 7.71
CA VAL A 344 -15.10 -24.42 6.40
C VAL A 344 -15.20 -22.93 6.08
N ASP A 345 -15.61 -22.12 7.05
CA ASP A 345 -15.76 -20.67 6.89
C ASP A 345 -14.47 -19.90 7.21
N LEU A 346 -13.34 -20.60 7.36
CA LEU A 346 -12.04 -19.97 7.64
C LEU A 346 -11.70 -18.94 6.56
N PHE A 347 -11.70 -17.68 6.96
CA PHE A 347 -11.26 -16.57 6.13
C PHE A 347 -10.76 -15.41 7.00
N LEU A 348 -9.43 -15.28 7.08
CA LEU A 348 -8.77 -14.33 7.97
C LEU A 348 -8.28 -13.09 7.21
N TRP A 349 -8.23 -11.96 7.90
CA TRP A 349 -7.66 -10.72 7.36
C TRP A 349 -6.61 -10.16 8.31
N ALA A 350 -5.51 -9.67 7.75
CA ALA A 350 -4.60 -8.77 8.45
C ALA A 350 -4.20 -7.61 7.56
N GLY A 351 -4.14 -6.42 8.15
CA GLY A 351 -3.68 -5.24 7.44
C GLY A 351 -2.16 -5.09 7.45
N CYS A 352 -1.63 -4.42 6.44
CA CYS A 352 -0.20 -4.18 6.26
C CYS A 352 0.44 -3.44 7.45
N ALA A 353 1.51 -4.02 8.02
CA ALA A 353 2.23 -3.45 9.17
C ALA A 353 2.82 -2.05 8.91
N MET A 354 3.24 -1.75 7.67
CA MET A 354 3.78 -0.43 7.30
C MET A 354 2.70 0.65 7.32
N HIS A 355 1.47 0.31 6.92
CA HIS A 355 0.34 1.21 7.00
C HIS A 355 -0.10 1.44 8.45
N LYS A 356 0.04 0.45 9.34
CA LYS A 356 -0.18 0.64 10.78
C LYS A 356 0.74 1.71 11.35
N ASP A 357 2.06 1.61 11.11
CA ASP A 357 3.04 2.60 11.57
C ASP A 357 2.76 4.00 10.99
N MET A 358 2.50 4.10 9.69
CA MET A 358 2.16 5.37 9.05
C MET A 358 0.90 5.99 9.65
N ASN A 359 -0.17 5.22 9.83
CA ASN A 359 -1.43 5.74 10.34
C ASN A 359 -1.37 6.03 11.85
N ALA A 360 -0.56 5.27 12.61
CA ALA A 360 -0.27 5.57 14.00
C ALA A 360 0.52 6.88 14.14
N PHE A 361 1.52 7.10 13.29
CA PHE A 361 2.24 8.38 13.24
C PHE A 361 1.32 9.55 12.86
N LYS A 362 0.38 9.37 11.91
CA LYS A 362 -0.64 10.40 11.62
C LYS A 362 -1.47 10.75 12.86
N GLY A 363 -1.88 9.73 13.63
CA GLY A 363 -2.56 9.95 14.92
C GLY A 363 -1.69 10.70 15.92
N ALA A 364 -0.42 10.30 16.06
CA ALA A 364 0.55 10.96 16.93
C ALA A 364 0.77 12.44 16.54
N ALA A 365 0.94 12.73 15.25
CA ALA A 365 1.08 14.08 14.73
C ALA A 365 -0.17 14.94 14.97
N ALA A 366 -1.38 14.37 14.90
CA ALA A 366 -2.61 15.09 15.23
C ALA A 366 -2.67 15.47 16.73
N GLY A 367 -2.26 14.58 17.64
CA GLY A 367 -2.15 14.89 19.07
C GLY A 367 -1.10 15.96 19.37
N MET A 368 0.02 15.92 18.63
CA MET A 368 1.05 16.96 18.68
C MET A 368 0.53 18.32 18.20
N GLU A 369 -0.18 18.38 17.07
CA GLU A 369 -0.78 19.62 16.55
C GLU A 369 -1.80 20.21 17.54
N ALA A 370 -2.62 19.37 18.16
CA ALA A 370 -3.67 19.78 19.09
C ALA A 370 -3.13 20.29 20.45
N PHE A 371 -1.94 19.86 20.86
CA PHE A 371 -1.33 20.22 22.14
C PHE A 371 -1.25 21.74 22.36
N TRP A 372 -0.88 22.50 21.33
CA TRP A 372 -0.67 23.95 21.44
C TRP A 372 -1.96 24.69 21.82
N GLU A 373 -3.06 24.39 21.13
CA GLU A 373 -4.36 25.00 21.39
C GLU A 373 -4.94 24.53 22.73
N GLN A 374 -4.86 23.24 23.03
CA GLN A 374 -5.38 22.66 24.29
C GLN A 374 -4.68 23.19 25.54
N ASN A 375 -3.45 23.69 25.41
CA ASN A 375 -2.68 24.25 26.52
C ASN A 375 -2.59 25.79 26.45
N GLU A 376 -3.34 26.43 25.55
CA GLU A 376 -3.37 27.89 25.36
C GLU A 376 -1.97 28.49 25.09
N LEU A 377 -1.13 27.75 24.37
CA LEU A 377 0.24 28.13 24.02
C LEU A 377 0.32 28.63 22.57
N ALA A 378 1.31 29.51 22.33
CA ALA A 378 1.67 29.85 20.96
C ALA A 378 2.18 28.60 20.21
N GLY A 379 1.62 28.36 19.03
CA GLY A 379 1.98 27.21 18.20
C GLY A 379 3.13 27.49 17.22
N PRO A 380 3.52 26.47 16.43
CA PRO A 380 4.51 26.58 15.37
C PRO A 380 4.17 27.64 14.34
N VAL A 381 5.21 28.18 13.69
CA VAL A 381 5.02 29.13 12.61
C VAL A 381 4.21 28.50 11.47
N LYS A 382 3.17 29.20 11.05
CA LYS A 382 2.36 28.86 9.88
C LYS A 382 3.19 29.07 8.61
N GLN A 383 3.04 28.16 7.65
CA GLN A 383 3.78 28.17 6.39
C GLN A 383 2.78 28.25 5.21
N PRO A 384 2.16 29.41 4.97
CA PRO A 384 1.16 29.59 3.91
C PRO A 384 1.78 29.40 2.53
N ASN A 385 0.99 29.00 1.53
CA ASN A 385 1.41 29.17 0.14
C ASN A 385 1.35 30.67 -0.24
N ARG A 386 1.86 31.02 -1.42
CA ARG A 386 1.93 32.42 -1.88
C ARG A 386 0.57 33.11 -1.84
N ASP A 387 -0.48 32.43 -2.29
CA ASP A 387 -1.82 33.02 -2.42
C ASP A 387 -2.51 33.19 -1.08
N ASN A 388 -2.38 32.22 -0.17
CA ASN A 388 -2.88 32.37 1.20
C ASN A 388 -2.16 33.50 1.91
N ASP A 389 -0.83 33.61 1.75
CA ASP A 389 -0.05 34.68 2.37
C ASP A 389 -0.46 36.06 1.84
N ALA A 390 -0.66 36.16 0.51
CA ALA A 390 -1.17 37.37 -0.13
C ALA A 390 -2.59 37.71 0.37
N THR A 391 -3.49 36.73 0.42
CA THR A 391 -4.87 36.90 0.91
C THR A 391 -4.89 37.38 2.36
N ILE A 392 -4.07 36.78 3.23
CA ILE A 392 -3.95 37.15 4.64
C ILE A 392 -3.39 38.57 4.79
N SER A 393 -2.40 38.92 3.97
CA SER A 393 -1.73 40.23 4.02
C SER A 393 -2.61 41.37 3.48
N LEU A 394 -3.42 41.11 2.45
CA LEU A 394 -4.25 42.13 1.80
C LEU A 394 -5.44 42.56 2.67
N ASN A 395 -6.16 41.61 3.27
CA ASN A 395 -7.27 41.92 4.17
C ASN A 395 -7.39 40.89 5.30
N PRO A 396 -6.67 41.09 6.42
CA PRO A 396 -6.64 40.20 7.57
C PRO A 396 -8.01 39.80 8.15
N GLU A 397 -9.02 40.66 8.04
CA GLU A 397 -10.34 40.45 8.65
C GLU A 397 -11.35 39.81 7.71
N SER A 398 -11.01 39.69 6.42
CA SER A 398 -11.88 39.07 5.42
C SER A 398 -12.15 37.59 5.73
N ALA A 399 -13.31 37.11 5.30
CA ALA A 399 -13.65 35.69 5.38
C ALA A 399 -12.62 34.82 4.63
N ALA A 400 -12.09 35.32 3.50
CA ALA A 400 -11.05 34.67 2.73
C ALA A 400 -9.73 34.56 3.52
N ALA A 401 -9.30 35.61 4.22
CA ALA A 401 -8.10 35.55 5.07
C ALA A 401 -8.28 34.63 6.28
N LYS A 402 -9.47 34.58 6.89
CA LYS A 402 -9.78 33.62 7.96
C LYS A 402 -9.69 32.18 7.44
N ARG A 403 -10.31 31.88 6.30
CA ARG A 403 -10.19 30.58 5.63
C ARG A 403 -8.75 30.23 5.26
N ALA A 404 -7.99 31.19 4.73
CA ALA A 404 -6.59 31.00 4.38
C ALA A 404 -5.72 30.68 5.61
N ARG A 405 -5.98 31.30 6.77
CA ARG A 405 -5.31 30.95 8.04
C ARG A 405 -5.69 29.56 8.55
N GLU A 406 -6.96 29.21 8.47
CA GLU A 406 -7.48 27.90 8.89
C GLU A 406 -6.89 26.76 8.03
N GLN A 407 -6.80 26.96 6.71
CA GLN A 407 -6.22 26.00 5.78
C GLN A 407 -4.69 25.94 5.86
N THR A 408 -4.03 27.01 6.31
CA THR A 408 -2.57 27.04 6.43
C THR A 408 -2.11 26.18 7.60
N LYS A 409 -1.24 25.21 7.30
CA LYS A 409 -0.55 24.37 8.28
C LYS A 409 0.82 24.94 8.65
N GLY A 410 1.34 24.52 9.80
CA GLY A 410 2.65 24.89 10.32
C GLY A 410 3.37 23.65 10.88
N GLY A 411 4.48 23.85 11.56
CA GLY A 411 5.08 22.76 12.34
C GLY A 411 5.96 21.79 11.57
N ALA A 412 6.35 20.69 12.22
CA ALA A 412 7.38 19.76 11.76
C ALA A 412 6.98 19.03 10.47
N VAL A 413 5.76 18.50 10.40
CA VAL A 413 5.28 17.74 9.23
C VAL A 413 5.20 18.65 7.99
N LYS A 414 4.72 19.89 8.16
CA LYS A 414 4.67 20.87 7.07
C LYS A 414 6.06 21.32 6.64
N LEU A 415 6.98 21.54 7.59
CA LEU A 415 8.38 21.85 7.30
C LEU A 415 9.04 20.73 6.48
N ALA A 416 8.95 19.47 6.94
CA ALA A 416 9.48 18.31 6.23
C ALA A 416 8.89 18.16 4.81
N SER A 417 7.60 18.48 4.63
CA SER A 417 6.95 18.47 3.33
C SER A 417 7.49 19.58 2.41
N ASN A 418 7.61 20.81 2.93
CA ASN A 418 8.16 21.94 2.18
C ASN A 418 9.63 21.71 1.79
N CYS A 419 10.44 21.13 2.68
CA CYS A 419 11.81 20.73 2.40
C CYS A 419 11.87 19.63 1.32
N GLY A 420 10.93 18.68 1.30
CA GLY A 420 10.81 17.72 0.20
C GLY A 420 10.52 18.39 -1.13
N ILE A 421 9.62 19.35 -1.17
CA ILE A 421 9.33 20.11 -2.40
C ILE A 421 10.53 20.93 -2.85
N CYS A 422 11.23 21.59 -1.91
CA CYS A 422 12.36 22.47 -2.20
C CYS A 422 13.62 21.70 -2.59
N PHE A 423 13.97 20.66 -1.83
CA PHE A 423 15.21 19.90 -2.02
C PHE A 423 14.96 18.70 -2.94
N ARG A 424 14.13 17.74 -2.54
CA ARG A 424 13.91 16.46 -3.26
C ARG A 424 12.56 16.40 -3.97
N HIS A 425 12.38 17.25 -4.98
CA HIS A 425 11.11 17.40 -5.67
C HIS A 425 10.68 16.12 -6.43
N LYS A 426 9.37 15.89 -6.56
CA LYS A 426 8.80 14.71 -7.27
C LYS A 426 9.12 14.70 -8.77
N ASP A 427 9.15 15.88 -9.37
CA ASP A 427 9.69 16.10 -10.72
C ASP A 427 11.22 16.19 -10.61
N ARG A 428 11.91 15.26 -11.26
CA ARG A 428 13.38 15.15 -11.27
C ARG A 428 14.07 16.36 -11.89
N LYS A 429 13.37 17.18 -12.69
CA LYS A 429 13.92 18.42 -13.26
C LYS A 429 13.86 19.61 -12.30
N ARG A 430 13.05 19.52 -11.23
CA ARG A 430 12.83 20.60 -10.27
C ARG A 430 13.52 20.27 -8.93
N GLY A 431 13.64 21.27 -8.06
CA GLY A 431 14.23 21.12 -6.73
C GLY A 431 15.73 21.40 -6.67
N GLN A 432 16.31 21.31 -5.47
CA GLN A 432 17.69 21.68 -5.17
C GLN A 432 18.55 20.51 -4.68
N GLN A 433 18.12 19.26 -4.89
CA GLN A 433 18.77 18.06 -4.33
C GLN A 433 20.25 17.95 -4.71
N ASP A 434 20.59 18.18 -5.99
CA ASP A 434 21.98 18.07 -6.44
C ASP A 434 22.81 19.26 -6.00
N THR A 435 22.25 20.47 -6.02
CA THR A 435 22.89 21.66 -5.44
C THR A 435 23.18 21.48 -3.94
N LEU A 436 22.24 20.88 -3.20
CA LEU A 436 22.40 20.53 -1.79
C LEU A 436 23.53 19.51 -1.61
N ARG A 437 23.57 18.46 -2.44
CA ARG A 437 24.64 17.44 -2.40
C ARG A 437 26.01 18.06 -2.65
N PHE A 438 26.16 18.87 -3.70
CA PHE A 438 27.43 19.52 -4.03
C PHE A 438 27.86 20.48 -2.94
N HIS A 439 26.92 21.22 -2.34
CA HIS A 439 27.23 22.11 -1.23
C HIS A 439 27.72 21.34 -0.01
N PHE A 440 27.02 20.27 0.40
CA PHE A 440 27.42 19.46 1.54
C PHE A 440 28.76 18.75 1.32
N ASP A 441 28.98 18.22 0.13
CA ASP A 441 30.25 17.57 -0.24
C ASP A 441 31.41 18.57 -0.20
N THR A 442 31.24 19.74 -0.80
CA THR A 442 32.30 20.76 -0.88
C THR A 442 32.58 21.42 0.47
N GLN A 443 31.55 21.72 1.27
CA GLN A 443 31.73 22.47 2.53
C GLN A 443 32.03 21.57 3.73
N TYR A 444 31.46 20.36 3.76
CA TYR A 444 31.52 19.49 4.95
C TYR A 444 32.11 18.10 4.65
N GLY A 445 32.43 17.78 3.39
CA GLY A 445 33.13 16.55 3.01
C GLY A 445 32.26 15.29 3.00
N PHE A 446 30.93 15.43 2.93
CA PHE A 446 30.02 14.30 2.80
C PHE A 446 28.78 14.66 1.98
N ILE A 447 28.18 13.67 1.33
CA ILE A 447 26.99 13.86 0.50
C ILE A 447 25.73 13.63 1.34
N LEU A 448 24.82 14.61 1.38
CA LEU A 448 23.51 14.47 2.00
C LEU A 448 22.40 14.33 0.95
N CYS A 449 21.63 13.24 1.03
CA CYS A 449 20.39 13.08 0.27
C CYS A 449 19.19 13.39 1.17
N PHE A 450 18.36 14.38 0.81
CA PHE A 450 17.21 14.69 1.63
C PHE A 450 16.17 13.55 1.57
N PRO A 451 15.44 13.24 2.65
CA PRO A 451 14.41 12.20 2.61
C PRO A 451 13.28 12.49 1.62
N ASP A 452 12.71 11.44 1.03
CA ASP A 452 11.77 11.52 -0.11
C ASP A 452 10.31 11.77 0.34
N THR A 453 10.07 12.90 1.01
CA THR A 453 8.76 13.25 1.60
C THR A 453 7.68 13.57 0.56
N ASN A 454 8.07 13.89 -0.68
CA ASN A 454 7.15 14.26 -1.77
C ASN A 454 6.57 13.05 -2.52
N ASN A 455 7.20 11.87 -2.41
CA ASN A 455 6.71 10.62 -3.01
C ASN A 455 6.03 9.68 -1.99
N THR A 456 5.55 10.22 -0.86
CA THR A 456 4.80 9.46 0.18
C THR A 456 5.50 8.18 0.64
N ARG A 457 6.84 8.18 0.72
CA ARG A 457 7.57 7.03 1.28
C ARG A 457 7.27 6.89 2.77
N PHE A 458 7.05 5.65 3.24
CA PHE A 458 6.87 5.36 4.66
C PHE A 458 8.02 5.94 5.49
N GLN A 459 7.67 6.51 6.63
CA GLN A 459 8.59 7.14 7.59
C GLN A 459 9.41 8.35 7.07
N SER A 460 9.25 8.77 5.81
CA SER A 460 10.09 9.82 5.22
C SER A 460 9.97 11.18 5.92
N HIS A 461 8.78 11.58 6.38
CA HIS A 461 8.60 12.82 7.15
C HIS A 461 9.30 12.78 8.50
N MET A 462 9.32 11.61 9.13
CA MET A 462 10.01 11.38 10.40
C MET A 462 11.53 11.38 10.22
N GLU A 463 12.02 10.70 9.18
CA GLU A 463 13.43 10.72 8.77
C GLU A 463 13.89 12.14 8.41
N ALA A 464 13.05 12.91 7.69
CA ALA A 464 13.31 14.31 7.38
C ALA A 464 13.48 15.16 8.64
N CYS A 465 12.65 14.96 9.67
CA CYS A 465 12.83 15.66 10.95
C CYS A 465 14.17 15.32 11.61
N ALA A 466 14.56 14.03 11.59
CA ALA A 466 15.85 13.60 12.13
C ALA A 466 17.03 14.23 11.37
N VAL A 467 16.96 14.30 10.04
CA VAL A 467 17.97 14.98 9.20
C VAL A 467 18.00 16.48 9.48
N LEU A 468 16.83 17.14 9.56
CA LEU A 468 16.72 18.58 9.78
C LEU A 468 17.25 19.01 11.14
N ILE A 469 17.00 18.25 12.22
CA ILE A 469 17.54 18.61 13.54
C ILE A 469 19.04 18.35 13.64
N THR A 470 19.54 17.29 12.98
CA THR A 470 20.96 16.94 12.99
C THR A 470 21.82 17.98 12.27
N TYR A 471 21.34 18.47 11.12
CA TYR A 471 22.09 19.37 10.24
C TYR A 471 21.44 20.75 10.10
N ARG A 472 20.69 21.18 11.13
CA ARG A 472 19.88 22.41 11.10
C ARG A 472 20.68 23.62 10.62
N ASP A 473 21.85 23.85 11.20
CA ASP A 473 22.67 25.02 10.90
C ASP A 473 23.21 24.96 9.47
N PHE A 474 23.56 23.77 8.98
CA PHE A 474 23.99 23.57 7.59
C PHE A 474 22.87 23.82 6.58
N PHE A 475 21.62 23.49 6.91
CA PHE A 475 20.47 23.86 6.06
C PHE A 475 20.23 25.37 6.05
N ILE A 476 20.44 26.06 7.17
CA ILE A 476 20.34 27.53 7.25
C ILE A 476 21.44 28.17 6.39
N GLU A 477 22.69 27.73 6.54
CA GLU A 477 23.84 28.17 5.73
C GLU A 477 23.61 27.91 4.23
N PHE A 478 23.09 26.73 3.88
CA PHE A 478 22.74 26.40 2.50
C PHE A 478 21.67 27.35 1.93
N LEU A 479 20.62 27.65 2.68
CA LEU A 479 19.59 28.60 2.23
C LEU A 479 20.14 30.03 2.10
N ASP A 480 21.08 30.43 2.95
CA ASP A 480 21.79 31.71 2.81
C ASP A 480 22.66 31.74 1.54
N TYR A 481 23.35 30.64 1.22
CA TYR A 481 24.06 30.45 -0.04
C TYR A 481 23.12 30.57 -1.25
N VAL A 482 21.98 29.86 -1.23
CA VAL A 482 20.94 29.94 -2.28
C VAL A 482 20.41 31.36 -2.43
N ARG A 483 20.15 32.06 -1.33
CA ARG A 483 19.72 33.47 -1.34
C ARG A 483 20.74 34.34 -2.06
N ASN A 484 22.02 34.19 -1.73
CA ASN A 484 23.08 35.05 -2.24
C ASN A 484 23.41 34.79 -3.72
N ASN A 485 23.20 33.56 -4.20
CA ASN A 485 23.40 33.19 -5.61
C ASN A 485 22.29 33.71 -6.54
N LYS A 486 21.10 34.01 -6.01
CA LYS A 486 20.02 34.55 -6.82
C LYS A 486 20.28 36.01 -7.19
N GLN A 487 19.95 36.40 -8.42
CA GLN A 487 20.06 37.78 -8.88
C GLN A 487 19.27 38.76 -7.99
N SER A 488 18.09 38.34 -7.52
CA SER A 488 17.26 39.14 -6.60
C SER A 488 17.81 39.27 -5.19
N ARG A 489 18.79 38.42 -4.82
CA ARG A 489 19.31 38.23 -3.46
C ARG A 489 18.23 37.97 -2.40
N LYS A 490 17.10 37.39 -2.81
CA LYS A 490 15.96 37.07 -1.96
C LYS A 490 15.60 35.60 -2.09
N LEU A 491 15.21 35.00 -0.98
CA LEU A 491 14.57 33.68 -0.98
C LEU A 491 13.21 33.79 -1.67
N ASN A 492 12.83 32.74 -2.41
CA ASN A 492 11.45 32.63 -2.88
C ASN A 492 10.51 32.31 -1.70
N HIS A 493 9.20 32.32 -1.94
CA HIS A 493 8.21 32.16 -0.87
C HIS A 493 8.37 30.83 -0.11
N LEU A 494 8.58 29.72 -0.84
CA LEU A 494 8.78 28.40 -0.25
C LEU A 494 10.05 28.34 0.61
N GLU A 495 11.18 28.80 0.08
CA GLU A 495 12.45 28.84 0.80
C GLU A 495 12.38 29.75 2.03
N ALA A 496 11.70 30.90 1.94
CA ALA A 496 11.51 31.81 3.06
C ALA A 496 10.67 31.17 4.17
N ASN A 497 9.65 30.39 3.82
CA ASN A 497 8.88 29.62 4.81
C ASN A 497 9.73 28.57 5.51
N ILE A 498 10.57 27.84 4.76
CA ILE A 498 11.51 26.86 5.33
C ILE A 498 12.50 27.57 6.27
N TYR A 499 13.10 28.67 5.81
CA TYR A 499 14.05 29.45 6.60
C TYR A 499 13.43 29.95 7.91
N LYS A 500 12.22 30.51 7.87
CA LYS A 500 11.47 30.93 9.07
C LYS A 500 11.18 29.75 10.00
N ALA A 501 10.77 28.61 9.46
CA ALA A 501 10.45 27.42 10.24
C ALA A 501 11.69 26.82 10.94
N LEU A 502 12.86 26.83 10.29
CA LEU A 502 14.14 26.39 10.89
C LEU A 502 14.61 27.31 12.03
N HIS A 503 14.13 28.56 12.09
CA HIS A 503 14.42 29.50 13.18
C HIS A 503 13.33 29.51 14.27
N CYS A 504 12.19 28.86 14.04
CA CYS A 504 11.06 28.90 14.97
C CYS A 504 11.22 27.85 16.09
N ASN A 505 11.38 28.30 17.34
CA ASN A 505 11.49 27.40 18.49
C ASN A 505 10.29 26.45 18.62
N PHE A 506 9.06 26.91 18.38
CA PHE A 506 7.87 26.05 18.46
C PHE A 506 7.84 24.97 17.38
N THR A 507 8.31 25.28 16.15
CA THR A 507 8.50 24.25 15.13
C THR A 507 9.58 23.24 15.55
N LEU A 508 10.65 23.69 16.19
CA LEU A 508 11.73 22.80 16.66
C LEU A 508 11.28 21.86 17.79
N HIS A 509 10.31 22.28 18.63
CA HIS A 509 9.69 21.36 19.61
C HIS A 509 9.08 20.15 18.89
N GLU A 510 8.29 20.39 17.85
CA GLU A 510 7.69 19.33 17.05
C GLU A 510 8.74 18.49 16.32
N VAL A 511 9.76 19.11 15.72
CA VAL A 511 10.83 18.38 15.02
C VAL A 511 11.56 17.44 15.99
N CYS A 512 11.83 17.87 17.22
CA CYS A 512 12.45 17.04 18.24
C CYS A 512 11.53 15.89 18.69
N ALA A 513 10.25 16.16 18.94
CA ALA A 513 9.28 15.14 19.32
C ALA A 513 9.12 14.06 18.23
N VAL A 514 8.97 14.48 16.97
CA VAL A 514 8.88 13.59 15.81
C VAL A 514 10.15 12.77 15.64
N THR A 515 11.32 13.37 15.81
CA THR A 515 12.62 12.67 15.75
C THR A 515 12.72 11.60 16.83
N MET A 516 12.30 11.89 18.07
CA MET A 516 12.33 10.90 19.15
C MET A 516 11.33 9.77 18.92
N TYR A 517 10.11 10.07 18.47
CA TYR A 517 9.15 9.04 18.07
C TYR A 517 9.70 8.13 16.96
N TYR A 518 10.38 8.71 15.97
CA TYR A 518 10.99 7.99 14.86
C TYR A 518 12.02 6.95 15.32
N VAL A 519 12.98 7.36 16.14
CA VAL A 519 14.09 6.50 16.57
C VAL A 519 13.71 5.55 17.71
N ALA A 520 12.69 5.88 18.52
CA ALA A 520 12.25 5.08 19.66
C ALA A 520 11.18 4.05 19.29
N VAL A 521 10.25 4.40 18.40
CA VAL A 521 9.04 3.60 18.11
C VAL A 521 9.08 3.10 16.66
N SER A 522 9.10 4.03 15.71
CA SER A 522 8.79 3.74 14.30
C SER A 522 9.87 2.88 13.61
N VAL A 523 11.15 3.29 13.69
CA VAL A 523 12.27 2.50 13.11
C VAL A 523 12.44 1.15 13.81
N PRO A 524 12.48 1.07 15.15
CA PRO A 524 12.52 -0.22 15.85
C PRO A 524 11.37 -1.17 15.48
N TYR A 525 10.14 -0.66 15.38
CA TYR A 525 8.99 -1.44 14.94
C TYR A 525 9.22 -2.00 13.53
N MET A 526 9.59 -1.15 12.57
CA MET A 526 9.84 -1.58 11.20
C MET A 526 11.03 -2.54 11.08
N ARG A 527 12.06 -2.38 11.92
CA ARG A 527 13.20 -3.29 12.00
C ARG A 527 12.75 -4.69 12.47
N ARG A 528 11.86 -4.77 13.46
CA ARG A 528 11.29 -6.06 13.90
C ARG A 528 10.40 -6.67 12.83
N ILE A 529 9.52 -5.89 12.21
CA ILE A 529 8.65 -6.35 11.12
C ILE A 529 9.47 -6.93 9.96
N ARG A 530 10.54 -6.25 9.53
CA ARG A 530 11.38 -6.69 8.40
C ARG A 530 12.42 -7.74 8.77
N SER A 531 12.67 -7.97 10.05
CA SER A 531 13.62 -9.00 10.49
C SER A 531 13.00 -10.40 10.39
N SER A 532 13.72 -11.32 9.73
CA SER A 532 13.41 -12.75 9.75
C SER A 532 13.80 -13.43 11.08
N LYS A 533 14.62 -12.79 11.91
CA LYS A 533 15.11 -13.34 13.18
C LYS A 533 14.27 -12.96 14.40
N HIS A 534 13.59 -11.81 14.34
CA HIS A 534 12.96 -11.20 15.53
C HIS A 534 11.43 -11.07 15.45
N SER A 535 10.83 -11.52 14.35
CA SER A 535 9.38 -11.49 14.15
C SER A 535 8.96 -12.74 13.38
N PRO A 536 7.79 -13.31 13.70
CA PRO A 536 7.21 -14.38 12.90
C PRO A 536 7.19 -14.04 11.41
N SER A 537 7.21 -15.05 10.55
CA SER A 537 7.11 -14.83 9.11
C SER A 537 5.68 -14.46 8.69
N ASN A 538 4.68 -14.92 9.43
CA ASN A 538 3.25 -14.73 9.16
C ASN A 538 2.72 -13.48 9.86
N ALA A 539 1.95 -12.64 9.15
CA ALA A 539 1.32 -11.46 9.74
C ALA A 539 0.30 -11.79 10.85
N LEU A 540 -0.31 -12.98 10.78
CA LEU A 540 -1.29 -13.45 11.76
C LEU A 540 -0.68 -13.69 13.16
N ASP A 541 0.64 -13.87 13.24
CA ASP A 541 1.34 -14.11 14.51
C ASP A 541 1.93 -12.82 15.11
N LEU A 542 1.58 -11.64 14.58
CA LEU A 542 2.10 -10.35 15.06
C LEU A 542 1.39 -9.79 16.29
N GLY A 543 0.34 -10.44 16.81
CA GLY A 543 -0.41 -9.96 17.98
C GLY A 543 0.49 -9.61 19.18
N PRO A 544 1.39 -10.51 19.63
CA PRO A 544 2.29 -10.23 20.75
C PRO A 544 3.20 -9.01 20.54
N LEU A 545 3.66 -8.77 19.30
CA LEU A 545 4.47 -7.59 18.98
C LEU A 545 3.68 -6.29 19.18
N HIS A 546 2.40 -6.26 18.79
CA HIS A 546 1.56 -5.08 18.96
C HIS A 546 1.20 -4.83 20.43
N THR A 547 0.98 -5.90 21.21
CA THR A 547 0.81 -5.80 22.67
C THR A 547 2.05 -5.21 23.34
N GLU A 548 3.24 -5.69 22.98
CA GLU A 548 4.52 -5.17 23.48
C GLU A 548 4.74 -3.70 23.08
N LEU A 549 4.43 -3.34 21.83
CA LEU A 549 4.49 -1.98 21.32
C LEU A 549 3.60 -1.01 22.12
N ILE A 550 2.34 -1.39 22.37
CA ILE A 550 1.41 -0.57 23.14
C ILE A 550 1.91 -0.40 24.57
N ALA A 551 2.37 -1.48 25.22
CA ALA A 551 2.95 -1.42 26.56
C ALA A 551 4.22 -0.57 26.62
N PHE A 552 5.04 -0.59 25.57
CA PHE A 552 6.21 0.27 25.45
C PHE A 552 5.84 1.74 25.32
N ILE A 553 4.81 2.07 24.53
CA ILE A 553 4.31 3.46 24.44
C ILE A 553 3.73 3.92 25.78
N ASP A 554 3.00 3.06 26.51
CA ASP A 554 2.52 3.36 27.87
C ASP A 554 3.68 3.71 28.81
N LYS A 555 4.74 2.91 28.79
CA LYS A 555 5.97 3.19 29.54
C LYS A 555 6.57 4.55 29.21
N LEU A 556 6.58 4.95 27.93
CA LEU A 556 7.08 6.26 27.49
C LEU A 556 6.15 7.42 27.89
N ILE A 557 4.84 7.18 27.98
CA ILE A 557 3.86 8.17 28.47
C ILE A 557 4.08 8.42 29.96
N ASP A 558 4.28 7.36 30.74
CA ASP A 558 4.50 7.43 32.18
C ASP A 558 5.85 8.08 32.52
N ASP A 559 6.90 7.72 31.78
CA ASP A 559 8.24 8.29 31.92
C ASP A 559 8.82 8.74 30.57
N PRO A 560 8.49 9.96 30.11
CA PRO A 560 9.06 10.49 28.87
C PRO A 560 10.56 10.77 28.98
N SER A 561 11.14 10.81 30.20
CA SER A 561 12.59 11.05 30.36
C SER A 561 13.45 9.93 29.77
N LEU A 562 12.86 8.76 29.50
CA LEU A 562 13.49 7.65 28.80
C LEU A 562 13.94 7.99 27.37
N ILE A 563 13.30 8.98 26.74
CA ILE A 563 13.58 9.41 25.36
C ILE A 563 13.85 10.90 25.21
N ILE A 564 13.51 11.74 26.20
CA ILE A 564 13.82 13.18 26.18
C ILE A 564 14.53 13.66 27.46
N GLY A 565 15.17 12.76 28.19
CA GLY A 565 16.00 13.07 29.36
C GLY A 565 17.44 13.47 29.01
N ALA A 566 18.18 13.95 30.01
CA ALA A 566 19.58 14.32 29.82
C ALA A 566 20.49 13.13 29.46
N ASN A 567 20.14 11.92 29.91
CA ASN A 567 20.90 10.68 29.69
C ASN A 567 19.99 9.58 29.13
N VAL A 568 19.60 9.69 27.86
CA VAL A 568 18.76 8.67 27.21
C VAL A 568 19.58 7.44 26.83
N SER A 569 18.98 6.26 26.96
CA SER A 569 19.61 4.99 26.59
C SER A 569 18.69 4.22 25.64
N HIS A 570 19.29 3.67 24.58
CA HIS A 570 18.57 2.83 23.62
C HIS A 570 18.02 1.56 24.28
N LEU A 571 18.66 1.07 25.35
CA LEU A 571 18.23 -0.11 26.09
C LEU A 571 16.84 0.07 26.73
N THR A 572 16.47 1.29 27.10
CA THR A 572 15.23 1.59 27.80
C THR A 572 14.25 2.42 26.99
N GLY A 573 14.76 3.21 26.04
CA GLY A 573 14.00 4.15 25.22
C GLY A 573 13.82 3.73 23.75
N SER A 574 14.35 2.58 23.32
CA SER A 574 14.01 1.96 22.02
C SER A 574 13.10 0.77 22.24
N LEU A 575 12.05 0.61 21.41
CA LEU A 575 11.14 -0.53 21.47
C LEU A 575 11.86 -1.89 21.37
N ASP A 576 12.92 -1.97 20.57
CA ASP A 576 13.68 -3.21 20.36
C ASP A 576 14.96 -3.29 21.20
N GLY A 577 15.24 -2.27 22.02
CA GLY A 577 16.44 -2.19 22.84
C GLY A 577 17.76 -2.15 22.05
N LEU A 578 17.73 -1.96 20.72
CA LEU A 578 18.91 -1.91 19.86
C LEU A 578 19.42 -0.47 19.70
N PRO A 579 20.70 -0.27 19.32
CA PRO A 579 21.26 1.07 19.12
C PRO A 579 20.39 1.95 18.21
N TRP A 580 20.36 3.24 18.55
CA TRP A 580 19.64 4.25 17.78
C TRP A 580 20.05 4.22 16.31
N SER A 581 19.08 4.23 15.40
CA SER A 581 19.35 4.30 13.96
C SER A 581 20.05 5.61 13.56
N HIS A 582 19.74 6.70 14.29
CA HIS A 582 20.27 8.04 14.05
C HIS A 582 20.82 8.62 15.36
N PRO A 583 21.99 8.15 15.85
CA PRO A 583 22.54 8.61 17.11
C PRO A 583 22.85 10.12 17.10
N ALA A 584 23.29 10.66 15.96
CA ALA A 584 23.52 12.10 15.79
C ALA A 584 22.24 12.94 15.98
N ALA A 585 21.09 12.43 15.51
CA ALA A 585 19.80 13.09 15.70
C ALA A 585 19.37 13.09 17.16
N VAL A 586 19.60 11.99 17.90
CA VAL A 586 19.35 11.92 19.34
C VAL A 586 20.20 12.94 20.09
N LEU A 587 21.49 13.02 19.78
CA LEU A 587 22.39 14.00 20.38
C LEU A 587 21.96 15.44 20.06
N ALA A 588 21.55 15.71 18.82
CA ALA A 588 21.04 17.02 18.42
C ALA A 588 19.78 17.41 19.21
N VAL A 589 18.86 16.48 19.45
CA VAL A 589 17.69 16.70 20.31
C VAL A 589 18.12 17.00 21.75
N GLN A 590 19.07 16.23 22.30
CA GLN A 590 19.57 16.45 23.67
C GLN A 590 20.15 17.86 23.88
N GLN A 591 20.87 18.37 22.87
CA GLN A 591 21.42 19.74 22.89
C GLN A 591 20.34 20.83 22.91
N GLN A 592 19.12 20.54 22.45
CA GLN A 592 18.01 21.49 22.44
C GLN A 592 17.12 21.39 23.69
N LEU A 593 17.29 20.40 24.57
CA LEU A 593 16.35 20.19 25.69
C LEU A 593 16.18 21.42 26.58
N SER A 594 17.26 22.14 26.87
CA SER A 594 17.20 23.35 27.71
C SER A 594 16.48 24.53 27.05
N SER A 595 16.38 24.57 25.72
CA SER A 595 15.72 25.63 24.96
C SER A 595 14.25 25.32 24.63
N LEU A 596 13.77 24.11 24.94
CA LEU A 596 12.45 23.61 24.54
C LEU A 596 11.57 23.22 25.75
N PRO A 597 11.04 24.19 26.53
CA PRO A 597 10.34 23.93 27.79
C PRO A 597 9.05 23.12 27.64
N HIS A 598 8.40 23.15 26.48
CA HIS A 598 7.14 22.44 26.25
C HIS A 598 7.31 21.03 25.68
N LEU A 599 8.55 20.60 25.40
CA LEU A 599 8.82 19.34 24.70
C LEU A 599 8.26 18.13 25.47
N ARG A 600 8.31 18.16 26.80
CA ARG A 600 7.77 17.08 27.64
C ARG A 600 6.25 16.92 27.47
N GLY A 601 5.51 18.01 27.57
CA GLY A 601 4.05 18.00 27.39
C GLY A 601 3.66 17.58 25.97
N LEU A 602 4.36 18.14 24.98
CA LEU A 602 4.16 17.84 23.57
C LEU A 602 4.41 16.34 23.26
N MET A 603 5.51 15.78 23.76
CA MET A 603 5.85 14.37 23.55
C MET A 603 4.79 13.45 24.17
N VAL A 604 4.30 13.76 25.37
CA VAL A 604 3.23 12.98 26.02
C VAL A 604 1.93 13.06 25.21
N ALA A 605 1.53 14.24 24.73
CA ALA A 605 0.35 14.39 23.88
C ALA A 605 0.47 13.59 22.57
N MET A 606 1.64 13.65 21.93
CA MET A 606 1.97 12.87 20.73
C MET A 606 1.89 11.36 21.00
N LEU A 607 2.48 10.87 22.09
CA LEU A 607 2.47 9.45 22.44
C LEU A 607 1.07 8.93 22.78
N ARG A 608 0.24 9.72 23.49
CA ARG A 608 -1.14 9.34 23.81
C ARG A 608 -1.99 9.16 22.55
N ALA A 609 -1.95 10.13 21.64
CA ALA A 609 -2.68 10.04 20.39
C ALA A 609 -2.13 8.93 19.47
N GLY A 610 -0.81 8.73 19.46
CA GLY A 610 -0.17 7.61 18.78
C GLY A 610 -0.61 6.26 19.33
N ARG A 611 -0.70 6.11 20.66
CA ARG A 611 -1.17 4.90 21.34
C ARG A 611 -2.60 4.56 20.95
N GLU A 612 -3.51 5.54 20.98
CA GLU A 612 -4.91 5.34 20.56
C GLU A 612 -4.99 4.86 19.10
N ALA A 613 -4.16 5.44 18.23
CA ALA A 613 -4.08 5.02 16.85
C ALA A 613 -3.52 3.59 16.70
N TRP A 614 -2.48 3.22 17.46
CA TRP A 614 -1.95 1.85 17.48
C TRP A 614 -3.00 0.82 17.92
N VAL A 615 -3.75 1.10 18.98
CA VAL A 615 -4.86 0.24 19.44
C VAL A 615 -5.88 0.07 18.31
N ARG A 616 -6.32 1.17 17.69
CA ARG A 616 -7.29 1.13 16.59
C ARG A 616 -6.78 0.36 15.36
N PHE A 617 -5.51 0.51 14.99
CA PHE A 617 -4.94 -0.14 13.80
C PHE A 617 -4.37 -1.53 14.06
N SER A 618 -4.46 -2.05 15.29
CA SER A 618 -4.11 -3.43 15.64
C SER A 618 -5.30 -4.23 16.18
N SER A 619 -6.52 -3.71 15.99
CA SER A 619 -7.76 -4.32 16.51
C SER A 619 -8.02 -5.73 15.96
N GLU A 620 -7.46 -6.09 14.80
CA GLU A 620 -7.56 -7.45 14.27
C GLU A 620 -6.89 -8.52 15.17
N TYR A 621 -5.99 -8.10 16.06
CA TYR A 621 -5.29 -8.98 17.01
C TYR A 621 -5.93 -9.00 18.40
N GLU A 622 -7.11 -8.41 18.59
CA GLU A 622 -7.80 -8.39 19.88
C GLU A 622 -8.04 -9.80 20.43
N GLU A 623 -7.96 -9.94 21.75
CA GLU A 623 -8.23 -11.19 22.44
C GLU A 623 -9.66 -11.66 22.14
N GLY A 624 -9.80 -12.93 21.79
CA GLY A 624 -11.08 -13.49 21.37
C GLY A 624 -11.52 -13.09 19.95
N GLY A 625 -10.75 -12.32 19.19
CA GLY A 625 -10.98 -12.05 17.76
C GLY A 625 -10.68 -13.24 16.84
N ASP A 626 -10.99 -13.11 15.54
CA ASP A 626 -10.87 -14.21 14.56
C ASP A 626 -9.43 -14.79 14.49
N ILE A 627 -8.41 -13.92 14.51
CA ILE A 627 -6.99 -14.35 14.50
C ILE A 627 -6.62 -15.09 15.78
N ALA A 628 -7.09 -14.60 16.94
CA ALA A 628 -6.79 -15.18 18.24
C ALA A 628 -7.45 -16.56 18.43
N ARG A 629 -8.67 -16.75 17.89
CA ARG A 629 -9.39 -18.03 17.92
C ARG A 629 -8.85 -19.05 16.93
N ALA A 630 -8.21 -18.61 15.84
CA ALA A 630 -7.68 -19.51 14.83
C ALA A 630 -6.62 -20.47 15.42
N THR A 631 -6.64 -21.73 14.99
CA THR A 631 -5.61 -22.71 15.36
C THR A 631 -4.30 -22.43 14.62
N ALA A 632 -3.20 -23.05 15.06
CA ALA A 632 -1.92 -22.93 14.37
C ALA A 632 -1.98 -23.43 12.91
N LEU A 633 -2.76 -24.49 12.65
CA LEU A 633 -2.96 -25.03 11.30
C LEU A 633 -3.78 -24.06 10.43
N GLN A 634 -4.82 -23.45 10.98
CA GLN A 634 -5.62 -22.44 10.28
C GLN A 634 -4.79 -21.21 9.93
N ARG A 635 -3.95 -20.72 10.86
CA ARG A 635 -3.02 -19.61 10.58
C ARG A 635 -1.98 -19.97 9.51
N LEU A 636 -1.53 -21.23 9.45
CA LEU A 636 -0.65 -21.71 8.39
C LEU A 636 -1.36 -21.72 7.03
N ARG A 637 -2.61 -22.21 6.96
CA ARG A 637 -3.40 -22.22 5.72
C ARG A 637 -3.76 -20.82 5.24
N ALA A 638 -3.87 -19.84 6.15
CA ALA A 638 -4.13 -18.44 5.85
C ALA A 638 -2.85 -17.58 5.90
N TRP A 639 -1.68 -18.19 5.65
CA TRP A 639 -0.41 -17.48 5.77
C TRP A 639 -0.37 -16.22 4.89
N MET A 640 0.12 -15.12 5.45
CA MET A 640 0.21 -13.84 4.74
C MET A 640 1.48 -13.07 5.10
N GLU A 641 1.93 -12.26 4.14
CA GLU A 641 3.08 -11.36 4.33
C GLU A 641 2.79 -10.30 5.39
N LYS A 642 3.83 -9.86 6.09
CA LYS A 642 3.72 -8.81 7.11
C LYS A 642 3.52 -7.42 6.51
N THR A 643 3.97 -7.23 5.27
CA THR A 643 3.99 -5.95 4.57
C THR A 643 3.37 -6.12 3.19
N ASN A 644 2.91 -5.00 2.62
CA ASN A 644 2.39 -4.96 1.26
C ASN A 644 3.49 -4.73 0.21
N ASP A 645 4.75 -5.02 0.57
CA ASP A 645 5.93 -4.75 -0.28
C ASP A 645 5.82 -5.44 -1.64
N LEU A 646 5.15 -6.61 -1.72
CA LEU A 646 4.88 -7.30 -2.99
C LEU A 646 4.07 -6.41 -3.94
N CYS A 647 2.91 -5.92 -3.50
CA CYS A 647 2.03 -5.09 -4.31
C CYS A 647 2.67 -3.73 -4.63
N GLU A 648 3.35 -3.10 -3.67
CA GLU A 648 4.05 -1.82 -3.88
C GLU A 648 5.18 -1.97 -4.89
N SER A 649 5.93 -3.09 -4.81
CA SER A 649 6.97 -3.44 -5.78
C SER A 649 6.38 -3.63 -7.18
N ASP A 650 5.20 -4.24 -7.32
CA ASP A 650 4.55 -4.44 -8.63
C ASP A 650 4.33 -3.09 -9.34
N PHE A 651 3.82 -2.10 -8.61
CA PHE A 651 3.62 -0.76 -9.16
C PHE A 651 4.94 -0.03 -9.39
N GLY A 652 5.96 -0.26 -8.56
CA GLY A 652 7.32 0.20 -8.80
C GLY A 652 7.86 -0.29 -10.14
N ILE A 653 7.81 -1.60 -10.37
CA ILE A 653 8.26 -2.27 -11.60
C ILE A 653 7.44 -1.77 -12.79
N PHE A 654 6.12 -1.71 -12.68
CA PHE A 654 5.25 -1.20 -13.74
C PHE A 654 5.59 0.24 -14.14
N ARG A 655 5.79 1.13 -13.16
CA ARG A 655 6.15 2.54 -13.42
C ARG A 655 7.49 2.64 -14.14
N GLN A 656 8.49 1.86 -13.73
CA GLN A 656 9.80 1.84 -14.40
C GLN A 656 9.69 1.29 -15.83
N ALA A 657 8.95 0.18 -16.01
CA ALA A 657 8.73 -0.42 -17.32
C ALA A 657 7.98 0.53 -18.28
N SER A 658 6.96 1.24 -17.78
CA SER A 658 6.20 2.23 -18.54
C SER A 658 7.07 3.45 -18.91
N ARG A 659 7.98 3.88 -18.03
CA ARG A 659 8.94 4.95 -18.36
C ARG A 659 9.93 4.53 -19.45
N LYS A 660 10.55 3.35 -19.31
CA LYS A 660 11.50 2.81 -20.29
C LYS A 660 10.84 2.45 -21.63
N ASN A 661 9.56 2.06 -21.61
CA ASN A 661 8.80 1.70 -22.80
C ASN A 661 7.33 2.17 -22.69
N PRO A 662 7.05 3.44 -23.03
CA PRO A 662 5.71 4.02 -22.90
C PRO A 662 4.62 3.33 -23.73
N ASN A 663 5.02 2.60 -24.78
CA ASN A 663 4.13 1.84 -25.65
C ASN A 663 3.90 0.39 -25.19
N LEU A 664 4.43 0.00 -24.03
CA LEU A 664 4.23 -1.32 -23.45
C LEU A 664 2.78 -1.47 -22.98
N SER A 665 2.04 -2.40 -23.59
CA SER A 665 0.69 -2.73 -23.12
C SER A 665 0.75 -3.54 -21.82
N ILE A 666 -0.23 -3.33 -20.92
CA ILE A 666 -0.39 -4.05 -19.66
C ILE A 666 -0.35 -5.57 -19.83
N VAL A 667 -1.06 -6.12 -20.83
CA VAL A 667 -1.05 -7.58 -21.10
C VAL A 667 0.36 -8.12 -21.35
N VAL A 668 1.20 -7.36 -22.05
CA VAL A 668 2.59 -7.74 -22.34
C VAL A 668 3.45 -7.57 -21.09
N HIS A 669 3.23 -6.50 -20.30
CA HIS A 669 3.87 -6.35 -19.00
C HIS A 669 3.54 -7.52 -18.08
N ASN A 670 2.25 -7.81 -17.86
CA ASN A 670 1.79 -8.94 -17.05
C ASN A 670 2.38 -10.26 -17.56
N SER A 671 2.39 -10.52 -18.87
CA SER A 671 2.97 -11.77 -19.40
C SER A 671 4.47 -11.91 -19.10
N ARG A 672 5.23 -10.80 -19.10
CA ARG A 672 6.66 -10.77 -18.70
C ARG A 672 6.81 -11.04 -17.21
N GLU A 673 6.15 -10.24 -16.39
CA GLU A 673 6.34 -10.28 -14.95
C GLU A 673 5.78 -11.56 -14.33
N MET A 674 4.64 -12.06 -14.80
CA MET A 674 4.11 -13.36 -14.37
C MET A 674 5.08 -14.48 -14.71
N TYR A 675 5.63 -14.49 -15.94
CA TYR A 675 6.58 -15.53 -16.34
C TYR A 675 7.85 -15.52 -15.49
N ALA A 676 8.39 -14.32 -15.23
CA ALA A 676 9.61 -14.16 -14.45
C ALA A 676 9.41 -14.52 -12.98
N ARG A 677 8.39 -13.93 -12.34
CA ARG A 677 8.20 -14.00 -10.89
C ARG A 677 7.55 -15.31 -10.43
N ASN A 678 6.71 -15.92 -11.27
CA ASN A 678 6.09 -17.21 -10.95
C ASN A 678 7.02 -18.39 -11.30
N GLY A 679 8.25 -18.13 -11.78
CA GLY A 679 9.21 -19.18 -12.13
C GLY A 679 8.77 -20.04 -13.33
N THR A 680 8.03 -19.46 -14.27
CA THR A 680 7.33 -20.20 -15.33
C THR A 680 8.27 -20.81 -16.37
N SER A 681 9.53 -20.38 -16.45
CA SER A 681 10.50 -20.97 -17.40
C SER A 681 10.67 -22.48 -17.19
N THR A 682 10.76 -22.93 -15.94
CA THR A 682 10.85 -24.37 -15.64
C THR A 682 9.55 -25.09 -15.99
N TYR A 683 8.41 -24.48 -15.67
CA TYR A 683 7.09 -25.05 -15.93
C TYR A 683 6.83 -25.24 -17.43
N ILE A 684 7.07 -24.21 -18.26
CA ILE A 684 6.80 -24.30 -19.70
C ILE A 684 7.68 -25.36 -20.37
N ARG A 685 8.92 -25.55 -19.92
CA ARG A 685 9.85 -26.61 -20.36
C ARG A 685 9.35 -28.03 -20.06
N GLN A 686 8.53 -28.18 -19.03
CA GLN A 686 7.90 -29.46 -18.66
C GLN A 686 6.56 -29.71 -19.39
N CYS A 687 5.98 -28.69 -20.03
CA CYS A 687 4.73 -28.83 -20.79
C CYS A 687 4.87 -29.80 -21.96
N SER A 688 3.85 -30.65 -22.14
CA SER A 688 3.77 -31.57 -23.28
C SER A 688 3.72 -30.82 -24.63
N PRO A 689 4.13 -31.46 -25.75
CA PRO A 689 4.01 -30.86 -27.07
C PRO A 689 2.57 -30.46 -27.43
N ALA A 690 1.57 -31.19 -26.94
CA ALA A 690 0.16 -30.86 -27.13
C ALA A 690 -0.22 -29.56 -26.41
N MET A 691 0.21 -29.42 -25.15
CA MET A 691 0.00 -28.20 -24.36
C MET A 691 0.68 -26.99 -25.00
N ARG A 692 1.93 -27.13 -25.44
CA ARG A 692 2.64 -26.06 -26.16
C ARG A 692 1.92 -25.63 -27.43
N ARG A 693 1.35 -26.57 -28.20
CA ARG A 693 0.50 -26.24 -29.36
C ARG A 693 -0.78 -25.52 -28.96
N PHE A 694 -1.41 -25.89 -27.86
CA PHE A 694 -2.57 -25.19 -27.31
C PHE A 694 -2.23 -23.74 -26.95
N LEU A 695 -1.17 -23.52 -26.16
CA LEU A 695 -0.71 -22.18 -25.77
C LEU A 695 -0.46 -21.28 -26.98
N ARG A 696 0.23 -21.81 -28.02
CA ARG A 696 0.44 -21.10 -29.30
C ARG A 696 -0.86 -20.69 -29.98
N ARG A 697 -1.88 -21.56 -29.96
CA ARG A 697 -3.19 -21.30 -30.57
C ARG A 697 -3.92 -20.20 -29.80
N MET A 698 -3.99 -20.30 -28.48
CA MET A 698 -4.63 -19.31 -27.61
C MET A 698 -3.96 -17.95 -27.70
N ALA A 699 -2.62 -17.89 -27.67
CA ALA A 699 -1.87 -16.64 -27.84
C ALA A 699 -2.19 -15.95 -29.17
N ARG A 700 -2.36 -16.72 -30.26
CA ARG A 700 -2.76 -16.19 -31.58
C ARG A 700 -4.22 -15.70 -31.59
N GLN A 701 -5.13 -16.37 -30.91
CA GLN A 701 -6.53 -15.94 -30.79
C GLN A 701 -6.64 -14.64 -29.98
N GLN A 702 -5.98 -14.56 -28.82
CA GLN A 702 -5.91 -13.33 -28.02
C GLN A 702 -5.32 -12.16 -28.81
N ASP A 703 -4.25 -12.40 -29.57
CA ASP A 703 -3.63 -11.38 -30.45
C ASP A 703 -4.58 -10.86 -31.53
N LYS A 704 -5.48 -11.72 -32.05
CA LYS A 704 -6.48 -11.34 -33.07
C LYS A 704 -7.73 -10.69 -32.49
N SER A 705 -8.04 -10.91 -31.21
CA SER A 705 -9.31 -10.52 -30.58
C SER A 705 -9.53 -9.00 -30.47
N GLY A 706 -8.48 -8.20 -30.54
CA GLY A 706 -8.55 -6.76 -30.27
C GLY A 706 -8.99 -6.41 -28.84
N ALA A 707 -8.91 -7.35 -27.88
CA ALA A 707 -9.37 -7.18 -26.51
C ALA A 707 -8.88 -5.87 -25.85
N ASN A 708 -7.59 -5.54 -25.99
CA ASN A 708 -7.02 -4.30 -25.45
C ASN A 708 -7.69 -3.02 -25.99
N ILE A 709 -8.16 -3.03 -27.24
CA ILE A 709 -8.88 -1.89 -27.83
C ILE A 709 -10.30 -1.81 -27.24
N ARG A 710 -10.96 -2.95 -27.03
CA ARG A 710 -12.29 -3.02 -26.40
C ARG A 710 -12.25 -2.55 -24.95
N GLU A 711 -11.28 -3.01 -24.16
CA GLU A 711 -11.09 -2.61 -22.77
C GLU A 711 -10.92 -1.08 -22.64
N ARG A 712 -10.05 -0.48 -23.48
CA ARG A 712 -9.89 0.98 -23.52
C ARG A 712 -11.18 1.71 -23.87
N ARG A 713 -12.00 1.17 -24.78
CA ARG A 713 -13.29 1.77 -25.15
C ARG A 713 -14.30 1.70 -24.01
N GLU A 714 -14.36 0.60 -23.28
CA GLU A 714 -15.24 0.48 -22.11
C GLU A 714 -14.84 1.45 -21.00
N ILE A 715 -13.54 1.61 -20.74
CA ILE A 715 -13.05 2.61 -19.75
C ILE A 715 -13.50 4.02 -20.14
N VAL A 716 -13.35 4.41 -21.42
CA VAL A 716 -13.82 5.71 -21.91
C VAL A 716 -15.34 5.85 -21.77
N LYS A 717 -16.10 4.81 -22.09
CA LYS A 717 -17.56 4.80 -21.99
C LYS A 717 -18.02 5.01 -20.54
N THR A 718 -17.45 4.27 -19.59
CA THR A 718 -17.83 4.40 -18.18
C THR A 718 -17.45 5.76 -17.61
N ARG A 719 -16.29 6.31 -18.01
CA ARG A 719 -15.90 7.69 -17.64
C ARG A 719 -16.86 8.74 -18.17
N LYS A 720 -17.30 8.62 -19.43
CA LYS A 720 -18.34 9.51 -19.98
C LYS A 720 -19.64 9.41 -19.18
N ALA A 721 -20.06 8.20 -18.81
CA ALA A 721 -21.25 8.02 -17.97
C ALA A 721 -21.09 8.67 -16.59
N ALA A 722 -19.93 8.52 -15.94
CA ALA A 722 -19.65 9.15 -14.66
C ALA A 722 -19.59 10.68 -14.75
N ALA A 723 -18.96 11.22 -15.80
CA ALA A 723 -18.92 12.67 -16.06
C ALA A 723 -20.33 13.24 -16.26
N ASN A 724 -21.16 12.57 -17.06
CA ASN A 724 -22.56 12.96 -17.27
C ASN A 724 -23.35 12.94 -15.95
N LYS A 725 -23.20 11.88 -15.14
CA LYS A 725 -23.87 11.80 -13.83
C LYS A 725 -23.41 12.90 -12.86
N ARG A 726 -22.14 13.30 -12.90
CA ARG A 726 -21.62 14.44 -12.12
C ARG A 726 -22.18 15.76 -12.62
N ALA A 727 -22.23 15.97 -13.94
CA ALA A 727 -22.85 17.16 -14.54
C ALA A 727 -24.35 17.25 -14.18
N GLU A 728 -25.10 16.16 -14.31
CA GLU A 728 -26.51 16.11 -13.90
C GLU A 728 -26.69 16.43 -12.41
N LYS A 729 -25.82 15.91 -11.53
CA LYS A 729 -25.84 16.23 -10.10
C LYS A 729 -25.54 17.71 -9.85
N ALA A 730 -24.54 18.28 -10.54
CA ALA A 730 -24.19 19.69 -10.43
C ALA A 730 -25.33 20.59 -10.92
N ASP A 731 -25.94 20.27 -12.07
CA ASP A 731 -27.10 20.96 -12.61
C ASP A 731 -28.30 20.88 -11.66
N ASN A 732 -28.56 19.70 -11.10
CA ASN A 732 -29.64 19.52 -10.12
C ASN A 732 -29.37 20.31 -8.84
N LEU A 733 -28.12 20.38 -8.39
CA LEU A 733 -27.73 21.19 -7.22
C LEU A 733 -27.86 22.69 -7.53
N ALA A 734 -27.42 23.14 -8.69
CA ALA A 734 -27.55 24.51 -9.15
C ALA A 734 -29.03 24.91 -9.28
N LYS A 735 -29.88 24.06 -9.86
CA LYS A 735 -31.34 24.25 -9.92
C LYS A 735 -31.94 24.34 -8.51
N LYS A 736 -31.57 23.44 -7.59
CA LYS A 736 -32.03 23.50 -6.19
C LYS A 736 -31.57 24.79 -5.49
N LYS A 737 -30.34 25.24 -5.74
CA LYS A 737 -29.79 26.51 -5.20
C LYS A 737 -30.52 27.72 -5.76
N GLN A 738 -30.79 27.74 -7.06
CA GLN A 738 -31.55 28.78 -7.73
C GLN A 738 -32.99 28.84 -7.23
N GLN A 739 -33.67 27.70 -7.12
CA GLN A 739 -35.00 27.62 -6.54
C GLN A 739 -35.04 28.11 -5.08
N ARG A 740 -34.00 27.83 -4.29
CA ARG A 740 -33.87 28.37 -2.93
C ARG A 740 -33.72 29.90 -2.95
N LYS A 741 -32.86 30.45 -3.80
CA LYS A 741 -32.68 31.90 -3.97
C LYS A 741 -33.97 32.58 -4.43
N GLU A 742 -34.67 32.02 -5.42
CA GLU A 742 -35.94 32.55 -5.92
C GLU A 742 -37.05 32.49 -4.88
N LYS A 743 -37.15 31.38 -4.12
CA LYS A 743 -38.10 31.29 -2.99
C LYS A 743 -37.80 32.35 -1.93
N GLN A 744 -36.52 32.55 -1.59
CA GLN A 744 -36.09 33.55 -0.61
C GLN A 744 -36.33 34.99 -1.10
N ALA A 745 -36.10 35.28 -2.38
CA ALA A 745 -36.37 36.59 -2.98
C ALA A 745 -37.86 36.96 -3.04
N ARG A 746 -38.76 35.96 -3.02
CA ARG A 746 -40.23 36.16 -2.97
C ARG A 746 -40.76 36.34 -1.54
N VAL A 747 -39.92 36.20 -0.51
CA VAL A 747 -40.34 36.40 0.87
C VAL A 747 -40.64 37.89 1.07
N VAL A 748 -41.89 38.20 1.39
CA VAL A 748 -42.27 39.54 1.85
C VAL A 748 -41.91 39.62 3.34
N PRO A 749 -40.93 40.46 3.74
CA PRO A 749 -40.48 40.52 5.11
C PRO A 749 -41.51 41.26 5.98
N ILE A 750 -41.76 40.76 7.18
CA ILE A 750 -42.60 41.44 8.18
C ILE A 750 -41.65 42.15 9.14
N LEU A 751 -41.51 43.46 8.98
CA LEU A 751 -40.51 44.28 9.67
C LEU A 751 -41.09 45.16 10.76
N THR A 752 -42.42 45.23 10.87
CA THR A 752 -43.06 46.03 11.92
C THR A 752 -43.14 45.23 13.22
N ILE A 753 -42.72 45.84 14.33
CA ILE A 753 -42.78 45.21 15.66
C ILE A 753 -44.23 44.83 16.02
N THR A 754 -45.21 45.69 15.70
CA THR A 754 -46.63 45.42 15.96
C THR A 754 -47.18 44.25 15.13
N GLU A 755 -46.84 44.16 13.85
CA GLU A 755 -47.27 43.06 12.97
C GLU A 755 -46.60 41.74 13.36
N SER A 756 -45.30 41.75 13.64
CA SER A 756 -44.56 40.55 14.04
C SER A 756 -45.09 39.97 15.35
N VAL A 757 -45.42 40.80 16.34
CA VAL A 757 -46.08 40.39 17.60
C VAL A 757 -47.49 39.83 17.33
N HIS A 758 -48.28 40.47 16.47
CA HIS A 758 -49.61 39.98 16.08
C HIS A 758 -49.54 38.58 15.47
N PHE A 759 -48.69 38.38 14.45
CA PHE A 759 -48.55 37.09 13.77
C PHE A 759 -47.92 36.01 14.64
N ALA A 760 -47.06 36.37 15.61
CA ALA A 760 -46.51 35.43 16.58
C ALA A 760 -47.58 34.88 17.55
N GLY A 761 -48.58 35.70 17.89
CA GLY A 761 -49.67 35.37 18.82
C GLY A 761 -50.85 34.58 18.23
N LEU A 762 -50.88 34.36 16.91
CA LEU A 762 -51.97 33.66 16.24
C LEU A 762 -52.00 32.15 16.56
N ALA A 763 -53.20 31.60 16.76
CA ALA A 763 -53.43 30.18 17.05
C ALA A 763 -53.34 29.32 15.78
N LEU A 764 -52.99 28.04 15.94
CA LEU A 764 -52.88 27.10 14.81
C LEU A 764 -54.19 27.09 13.98
N ARG A 765 -54.07 27.17 12.65
CA ARG A 765 -55.18 27.23 11.66
C ARG A 765 -55.94 28.56 11.57
N THR A 766 -55.48 29.63 12.23
CA THR A 766 -55.96 30.99 11.89
C THR A 766 -55.26 31.54 10.65
N GLU A 767 -55.97 32.38 9.91
CA GLU A 767 -55.42 33.10 8.77
C GLU A 767 -54.23 33.97 9.21
N GLY A 768 -53.10 33.90 8.51
CA GLY A 768 -51.86 34.58 8.91
C GLY A 768 -50.96 33.79 9.88
N TYR A 769 -51.35 32.59 10.34
CA TYR A 769 -50.52 31.78 11.23
C TYR A 769 -49.11 31.53 10.66
N MET A 770 -48.10 31.82 11.48
CA MET A 770 -46.69 31.62 11.14
C MET A 770 -46.29 30.15 11.27
N THR A 771 -46.22 29.45 10.13
CA THR A 771 -45.67 28.09 10.04
C THR A 771 -44.16 28.11 10.26
N LEU A 772 -43.60 26.97 10.66
CA LEU A 772 -42.15 26.84 10.89
C LEU A 772 -41.34 27.18 9.63
N GLU A 773 -41.87 26.84 8.45
CA GLU A 773 -41.28 27.21 7.15
C GLU A 773 -41.25 28.72 6.94
N LYS A 774 -42.37 29.41 7.17
CA LYS A 774 -42.44 30.88 7.05
C LYS A 774 -41.52 31.58 8.06
N ILE A 775 -41.45 31.10 9.30
CA ILE A 775 -40.55 31.66 10.32
C ILE A 775 -39.08 31.52 9.88
N ASN A 776 -38.70 30.36 9.32
CA ASN A 776 -37.34 30.16 8.81
C ASN A 776 -37.01 31.08 7.63
N GLN A 777 -37.97 31.31 6.73
CA GLN A 777 -37.81 32.23 5.61
C GLN A 777 -37.59 33.66 6.09
N GLN A 778 -38.34 34.11 7.09
CA GLN A 778 -38.18 35.44 7.70
C GLN A 778 -36.85 35.58 8.46
N LEU A 779 -36.46 34.56 9.25
CA LEU A 779 -35.16 34.53 9.92
C LEU A 779 -34.00 34.55 8.92
N GLN A 780 -34.13 33.81 7.82
CA GLN A 780 -33.14 33.80 6.75
C GLN A 780 -33.01 35.18 6.10
N TRP A 781 -34.14 35.86 5.86
CA TRP A 781 -34.16 37.21 5.32
C TRP A 781 -33.46 38.19 6.28
N LEU A 782 -33.78 38.14 7.58
CA LEU A 782 -33.15 39.01 8.59
C LEU A 782 -31.64 38.78 8.70
N TYR A 783 -31.19 37.53 8.63
CA TYR A 783 -29.76 37.20 8.59
C TYR A 783 -29.08 37.81 7.34
N GLU A 784 -29.67 37.64 6.16
CA GLU A 784 -29.15 38.20 4.90
C GLU A 784 -29.13 39.73 4.90
N HIS A 785 -29.99 40.37 5.68
CA HIS A 785 -30.12 41.82 5.79
C HIS A 785 -29.51 42.38 7.10
N GLY A 786 -28.64 41.62 7.76
CA GLY A 786 -27.72 42.15 8.78
C GLY A 786 -28.14 42.02 10.25
N ALA A 787 -29.18 41.26 10.58
CA ALA A 787 -29.54 40.96 11.98
C ALA A 787 -28.51 40.01 12.62
N THR A 788 -27.70 40.50 13.54
CA THR A 788 -26.58 39.75 14.14
C THR A 788 -27.05 38.70 15.14
N CYS A 789 -28.23 38.86 15.73
CA CYS A 789 -28.77 37.87 16.67
C CYS A 789 -29.21 36.57 15.98
N VAL A 790 -29.36 36.54 14.65
CA VAL A 790 -29.80 35.35 13.91
C VAL A 790 -28.57 34.55 13.43
N PRO A 791 -28.36 33.31 13.90
CA PRO A 791 -27.23 32.49 13.45
C PRO A 791 -27.33 32.09 11.97
N LYS A 792 -26.18 32.01 11.29
CA LYS A 792 -26.08 31.49 9.90
C LYS A 792 -26.62 30.06 9.77
N ALA A 793 -26.25 29.17 10.70
CA ALA A 793 -26.66 27.77 10.67
C ALA A 793 -28.10 27.59 11.17
N VAL A 794 -28.98 27.01 10.33
CA VAL A 794 -30.40 26.76 10.66
C VAL A 794 -30.57 25.89 11.91
N GLY A 795 -29.67 24.93 12.14
CA GLY A 795 -29.67 24.07 13.33
C GLY A 795 -29.43 24.83 14.64
N LYS A 796 -28.81 26.01 14.58
CA LYS A 796 -28.58 26.89 15.75
C LYS A 796 -29.71 27.90 15.99
N ARG A 797 -30.77 27.89 15.16
CA ARG A 797 -31.92 28.82 15.28
C ARG A 797 -33.02 28.33 16.24
N GLY A 798 -32.77 27.25 17.00
CA GLY A 798 -33.74 26.65 17.92
C GLY A 798 -34.37 25.36 17.38
N LYS A 799 -34.78 24.47 18.29
CA LYS A 799 -35.30 23.12 17.99
C LYS A 799 -36.82 23.10 17.75
N GLY A 800 -37.54 24.13 18.22
CA GLY A 800 -39.01 24.21 18.11
C GLY A 800 -39.52 25.54 17.55
N ARG A 801 -40.84 25.61 17.32
CA ARG A 801 -41.52 26.82 16.80
C ARG A 801 -41.37 28.01 17.76
N SER A 802 -41.55 27.79 19.06
CA SER A 802 -41.53 28.86 20.07
C SER A 802 -40.17 29.56 20.13
N GLU A 803 -39.08 28.79 20.22
CA GLU A 803 -37.70 29.33 20.20
C GLU A 803 -37.41 30.12 18.91
N ARG A 804 -37.86 29.63 17.76
CA ARG A 804 -37.68 30.30 16.46
C ARG A 804 -38.50 31.57 16.33
N LEU A 805 -39.70 31.62 16.92
CA LEU A 805 -40.51 32.83 16.99
C LEU A 805 -39.88 33.89 17.88
N GLU A 806 -39.38 33.51 19.04
CA GLU A 806 -38.67 34.43 19.94
C GLU A 806 -37.44 35.02 19.26
N LEU A 807 -36.65 34.17 18.59
CA LEU A 807 -35.50 34.58 17.80
C LEU A 807 -35.90 35.52 16.65
N TRP A 808 -37.01 35.22 15.97
CA TRP A 808 -37.53 36.05 14.89
C TRP A 808 -37.97 37.43 15.39
N LEU A 809 -38.74 37.49 16.48
CA LEU A 809 -39.15 38.75 17.11
C LEU A 809 -37.96 39.58 17.59
N LYS A 810 -36.92 38.92 18.12
CA LYS A 810 -35.66 39.55 18.50
C LYS A 810 -34.94 40.13 17.29
N GLY A 811 -34.84 39.37 16.20
CA GLY A 811 -34.22 39.80 14.95
C GLY A 811 -34.96 40.96 14.27
N VAL A 812 -36.29 40.98 14.28
CA VAL A 812 -37.10 42.11 13.78
C VAL A 812 -36.82 43.37 14.59
N ARG A 813 -36.79 43.28 15.93
CA ARG A 813 -36.45 44.43 16.79
C ARG A 813 -35.06 44.97 16.51
N GLU A 814 -34.06 44.10 16.46
CA GLU A 814 -32.68 44.49 16.14
C GLU A 814 -32.58 45.16 14.76
N TYR A 815 -33.26 44.61 13.76
CA TYR A 815 -33.28 45.18 12.40
C TYR A 815 -33.90 46.58 12.39
N VAL A 816 -35.03 46.78 13.07
CA VAL A 816 -35.72 48.08 13.16
C VAL A 816 -34.88 49.10 13.95
N GLU A 817 -34.29 48.70 15.07
CA GLU A 817 -33.48 49.57 15.94
C GLU A 817 -32.16 49.98 15.29
N SER A 818 -31.56 49.09 14.49
CA SER A 818 -30.29 49.36 13.81
C SER A 818 -30.39 50.33 12.61
N GLY A 819 -31.61 50.62 12.13
CA GLY A 819 -31.83 51.51 10.97
C GLY A 819 -31.16 51.03 9.68
N ALA A 820 -30.75 49.75 9.61
CA ALA A 820 -29.87 49.26 8.58
C ALA A 820 -30.57 49.12 7.21
N ILE A 821 -30.21 49.99 6.27
CA ILE A 821 -30.19 49.67 4.84
C ILE A 821 -28.72 49.38 4.50
N ARG A 822 -28.26 48.14 4.69
CA ARG A 822 -27.13 47.64 3.89
C ARG A 822 -27.74 47.06 2.62
N GLY A 823 -27.40 47.66 1.47
CA GLY A 823 -27.69 47.05 0.17
C GLY A 823 -27.06 45.66 0.07
N PRO A 824 -27.54 44.79 -0.84
CA PRO A 824 -27.02 43.44 -0.97
C PRO A 824 -25.50 43.52 -1.15
N GLU A 825 -24.74 42.98 -0.21
CA GLU A 825 -23.36 42.59 -0.48
C GLU A 825 -23.45 41.66 -1.69
N VAL A 826 -22.84 42.08 -2.80
CA VAL A 826 -22.71 41.26 -4.00
C VAL A 826 -21.92 40.03 -3.57
N ASP A 827 -22.63 38.92 -3.36
CA ASP A 827 -22.06 37.59 -3.25
C ASP A 827 -21.15 37.38 -4.47
N SER A 828 -19.84 37.44 -4.25
CA SER A 828 -18.90 36.71 -5.10
C SER A 828 -19.30 35.24 -5.05
N PRO A 829 -19.26 34.51 -6.18
CA PRO A 829 -19.97 33.24 -6.35
C PRO A 829 -19.29 32.05 -5.65
N GLU A 830 -18.78 32.21 -4.44
CA GLU A 830 -18.11 31.14 -3.70
C GLU A 830 -18.43 31.31 -2.22
N ASN A 831 -19.43 30.57 -1.72
CA ASN A 831 -19.57 30.07 -0.34
C ASN A 831 -21.04 29.78 -0.01
N ILE A 832 -21.50 28.56 -0.25
CA ILE A 832 -22.43 27.89 0.69
C ILE A 832 -22.10 26.39 0.71
N ASP A 833 -21.43 25.99 1.78
CA ASP A 833 -21.73 24.79 2.58
C ASP A 833 -22.02 23.52 1.78
N GLU A 834 -20.93 22.89 1.33
CA GLU A 834 -20.97 21.46 1.02
C GLU A 834 -21.13 20.72 2.34
N ASN A 835 -22.24 19.99 2.46
CA ASN A 835 -22.35 18.93 3.46
C ASN A 835 -21.07 18.10 3.44
N GLU A 836 -20.50 17.92 4.63
CA GLU A 836 -19.56 16.86 4.99
C GLU A 836 -19.86 15.59 4.18
N PRO A 837 -18.93 15.13 3.33
CA PRO A 837 -18.77 13.71 3.16
C PRO A 837 -18.19 13.19 4.48
N GLU A 838 -18.92 12.33 5.18
CA GLU A 838 -18.31 11.32 6.05
C GLU A 838 -17.40 10.44 5.19
N ASP A 839 -16.23 10.95 4.83
CA ASP A 839 -15.09 10.21 4.29
C ASP A 839 -13.84 11.08 4.42
N GLY A 840 -13.09 10.85 5.49
CA GLY A 840 -11.86 11.58 5.84
C GLY A 840 -10.65 11.22 4.97
N THR A 841 -10.81 11.10 3.65
CA THR A 841 -9.76 10.68 2.72
C THR A 841 -9.34 11.74 1.68
N ALA A 842 -10.02 12.89 1.57
CA ALA A 842 -9.75 13.84 0.48
C ALA A 842 -8.77 15.00 0.79
N ALA A 843 -8.41 15.26 2.06
CA ALA A 843 -7.75 16.51 2.45
C ALA A 843 -6.21 16.60 2.25
N ILE A 844 -5.57 15.68 1.52
CA ILE A 844 -4.10 15.72 1.30
C ILE A 844 -3.71 15.77 -0.19
N VAL A 845 -4.64 15.52 -1.12
CA VAL A 845 -4.33 15.55 -2.56
C VAL A 845 -4.46 16.96 -3.16
N GLU A 846 -5.22 17.87 -2.53
CA GLU A 846 -5.50 19.21 -3.06
C GLU A 846 -4.41 20.26 -2.73
N ALA A 847 -3.30 19.87 -2.10
CA ALA A 847 -2.14 20.73 -1.86
C ALA A 847 -1.07 20.62 -2.96
N LEU A 848 -1.43 20.11 -4.13
CA LEU A 848 -0.53 19.86 -5.26
C LEU A 848 -0.80 20.85 -6.41
N GLY A 849 -0.11 21.99 -6.35
CA GLY A 849 0.39 22.74 -7.51
C GLY A 849 -0.66 23.35 -8.44
N ASP A 850 -0.95 24.64 -8.22
CA ASP A 850 -1.13 25.54 -9.35
C ASP A 850 0.23 25.68 -10.05
N ASP A 851 0.36 25.06 -11.22
CA ASP A 851 1.46 25.26 -12.15
C ASP A 851 1.22 26.60 -12.87
N GLU A 852 2.17 27.53 -12.77
CA GLU A 852 2.35 28.58 -13.77
C GLU A 852 3.59 28.26 -14.61
N ASP A 853 3.33 28.09 -15.90
CA ASP A 853 4.28 27.99 -17.00
C ASP A 853 5.18 29.23 -17.07
N GLU A 854 6.50 29.03 -17.15
CA GLU A 854 7.36 29.83 -18.03
C GLU A 854 8.27 28.85 -18.78
N GLY A 855 8.17 28.87 -20.10
CA GLY A 855 8.83 27.96 -21.00
C GLY A 855 10.33 28.21 -21.14
N ASP A 856 11.07 27.13 -21.36
CA ASP A 856 11.90 27.02 -22.55
C ASP A 856 12.16 25.54 -22.85
N ASP A 857 11.88 25.18 -24.09
CA ASP A 857 12.17 23.89 -24.68
C ASP A 857 13.69 23.74 -24.82
N GLU A 858 14.30 22.76 -24.16
CA GLU A 858 15.47 22.09 -24.72
C GLU A 858 15.60 20.64 -24.20
N LEU A 859 15.61 19.76 -25.20
CA LEU A 859 15.84 18.33 -25.19
C LEU A 859 17.29 18.06 -24.77
N TYR A 860 17.59 17.24 -23.74
CA TYR A 860 18.77 16.35 -23.65
C TYR A 860 18.78 15.45 -22.39
N ASP A 861 19.48 14.32 -22.53
CA ASP A 861 19.62 13.11 -21.70
C ASP A 861 20.53 13.24 -20.44
N SER A 862 20.35 12.32 -19.48
CA SER A 862 21.42 11.52 -18.78
C SER A 862 20.80 10.77 -17.58
N GLU A 863 20.80 9.43 -17.52
CA GLU A 863 21.87 8.49 -17.12
C GLU A 863 22.05 8.36 -15.58
N GLU A 864 21.31 7.43 -14.98
CA GLU A 864 21.38 7.06 -13.55
C GLU A 864 22.26 5.80 -13.34
N GLU A 865 23.21 5.52 -14.24
CA GLU A 865 23.94 4.23 -14.29
C GLU A 865 25.43 4.31 -13.89
N TRP A 866 25.91 5.38 -13.24
CA TRP A 866 27.35 5.58 -13.04
C TRP A 866 27.92 5.56 -11.61
N TYR A 867 27.16 5.31 -10.54
CA TYR A 867 27.74 5.29 -9.19
C TYR A 867 27.22 4.18 -8.26
N GLU A 868 27.23 2.93 -8.74
CA GLU A 868 27.38 1.76 -7.88
C GLU A 868 28.68 1.03 -8.25
N GLY A 869 29.78 1.53 -7.72
CA GLY A 869 31.12 1.00 -7.94
C GLY A 869 32.09 1.63 -6.96
N ASP A 870 31.94 1.31 -5.68
CA ASP A 870 33.03 1.00 -4.73
C ASP A 870 32.48 0.91 -3.30
N SER A 871 32.25 -0.34 -2.87
CA SER A 871 32.35 -0.79 -1.48
C SER A 871 32.94 -2.20 -1.47
#